data_AF-A0A962DGL7-F1
#
_entry.id   AF-A0A962DGL7-F1
#
_cell.length_a   1.000
_cell.length_b   1.000
_cell.length_c   1.000
_cell.angle_alpha   90.00
_cell.angle_beta   90.00
_cell.angle_gamma   90.00
#
_symmetry.space_group_name_H-M   'P 1'
#
loop_
_entity.id
_entity.type
_entity.pdbx_description
1 polymer ?
#
loop_
_entity_poly.entity_id
_entity_poly.type
_entity_poly.pdbx_seq_one_letter_code
_entity_poly.pdbx_strand_id
1 'polypeptide(L)'
;MVRRLLQAWLVVIAIGLPPAMLLADDAVPAGSDWLHVGGDSGGSRYSPLEQINHKNVWRLERAWTWRHGDLERVPEQREFAGFNTTPILLPADAGGALVLCTPFNRLVALDPASGKERWSFDPKIGFGKTPARLGCLGVSYWRDPKARPAAACTYRVFAGTSDRRLLAVDAITGAPCSGFGSNGQVDVNPLFAASALAPADPWDVQFSAPPVLINDVLVIGHVDNRKNLAAGAPSGEIRAFDARSGAFLWSFDPVPHNPEDPQARNWTAESLANTGGGNAWGQLSVDEKRDLVFVPTSSASPDWFGGARPGDNRYANSLVALRGSTGKVVWHFQTVHHDVWNRDTPAQPMLVDIRKDGRRIPAVVILTRQSLVFVLNRETGVPLFPVEERPVPTAGVAGELLSKTQPFPLKPPPLMKTQLGPDDAWGLTFWDQNRCRELIAGAGHGDLYTPPDDKGWIMFPGPAGGMNWGGGAFDPKQNLLVTNLAQIGMYLKLLPRTEVTPAEDADPRRGTPTGPPGSIQGTPWAIEQHALLGPSGLPCTSPPWSTLVGVDLAAGEIRWSVPLGTISTRTSLRLPPFKWGGAVAGGPIVTAGGITLVGSTADAKLRAFDTETGHELWSVALPSPAHANPMTYAVNGRQYVVVAAGGDALVSPETIDDYLVAYALPDEYLKRQPQAGAPALDSGPASVP
;
A
#
# COMPACT_ATOMS: atom_id res chain seq x y z
N MET A 1 43.37 -47.10 -55.29
CA MET A 1 43.45 -45.90 -56.15
C MET A 1 42.85 -44.73 -55.38
N VAL A 2 43.62 -44.05 -54.53
CA VAL A 2 44.44 -42.84 -54.81
C VAL A 2 43.66 -41.52 -54.66
N ARG A 3 43.91 -40.86 -53.51
CA ARG A 3 44.09 -39.41 -53.23
C ARG A 3 42.81 -38.51 -53.23
N ARG A 4 42.61 -37.57 -52.29
CA ARG A 4 43.50 -36.51 -51.75
C ARG A 4 43.05 -36.07 -50.33
N LEU A 5 43.95 -36.10 -49.35
CA LEU A 5 44.56 -34.98 -48.59
C LEU A 5 43.66 -34.21 -47.60
N LEU A 6 43.94 -34.36 -46.30
CA LEU A 6 44.33 -33.27 -45.39
C LEU A 6 44.85 -33.83 -44.05
N GLN A 7 46.14 -33.59 -43.78
CA GLN A 7 46.81 -33.69 -42.48
C GLN A 7 47.20 -32.27 -42.07
N ALA A 8 47.01 -31.91 -40.79
CA ALA A 8 47.81 -31.00 -39.95
C ALA A 8 47.00 -30.69 -38.67
N TRP A 9 47.31 -31.29 -37.52
CA TRP A 9 48.36 -30.93 -36.54
C TRP A 9 48.11 -29.64 -35.77
N LEU A 10 48.08 -29.82 -34.44
CA LEU A 10 47.98 -28.82 -33.37
C LEU A 10 48.96 -27.67 -33.54
N VAL A 11 48.45 -26.45 -33.34
CA VAL A 11 49.25 -25.28 -32.96
C VAL A 11 48.61 -24.68 -31.70
N VAL A 12 49.40 -24.64 -30.64
CA VAL A 12 49.18 -23.87 -29.42
C VAL A 12 49.43 -22.40 -29.74
N ILE A 13 48.44 -21.53 -29.50
CA ILE A 13 48.66 -20.08 -29.36
C ILE A 13 47.99 -19.63 -28.08
N ALA A 14 48.84 -19.18 -27.14
CA ALA A 14 48.46 -18.40 -25.99
C ALA A 14 48.00 -17.01 -26.47
N ILE A 15 46.78 -16.63 -26.12
CA ILE A 15 46.33 -15.23 -26.12
C ILE A 15 45.85 -14.95 -24.70
N GLY A 16 46.52 -13.99 -24.07
CA GLY A 16 46.26 -13.58 -22.69
C GLY A 16 44.82 -13.12 -22.49
N LEU A 17 44.13 -13.80 -21.58
CA LEU A 17 42.91 -13.30 -20.95
C LEU A 17 43.30 -12.11 -20.06
N PRO A 18 42.67 -10.93 -20.21
CA PRO A 18 42.80 -9.90 -19.19
C PRO A 18 42.24 -10.46 -17.88
N PRO A 19 42.76 -10.02 -16.71
CA PRO A 19 42.21 -10.45 -15.44
C PRO A 19 40.73 -10.10 -15.44
N ALA A 20 39.88 -11.09 -15.15
CA ALA A 20 38.48 -10.87 -14.86
C ALA A 20 38.43 -9.84 -13.73
N MET A 21 38.12 -8.59 -14.09
CA MET A 21 37.61 -7.60 -13.14
C MET A 21 36.34 -8.23 -12.57
N LEU A 22 36.47 -8.87 -11.40
CA LEU A 22 35.40 -8.95 -10.43
C LEU A 22 34.96 -7.51 -10.18
N LEU A 23 33.98 -7.05 -10.94
CA LEU A 23 33.16 -5.90 -10.55
C LEU A 23 32.36 -6.37 -9.34
N ALA A 24 33.01 -6.31 -8.17
CA ALA A 24 32.32 -6.21 -6.91
C ALA A 24 31.67 -4.82 -6.87
N ASP A 25 30.55 -4.65 -7.57
CA ASP A 25 29.61 -3.57 -7.29
C ASP A 25 28.71 -4.06 -6.16
N ASP A 26 29.15 -3.84 -4.93
CA ASP A 26 28.30 -3.66 -3.75
C ASP A 26 29.10 -2.83 -2.72
N ALA A 27 29.62 -1.68 -3.15
CA ALA A 27 29.95 -0.63 -2.21
C ALA A 27 28.63 0.04 -1.81
N VAL A 28 28.01 -0.44 -0.72
CA VAL A 28 26.94 0.28 -0.03
C VAL A 28 27.50 1.65 0.37
N PRO A 29 27.01 2.77 -0.19
CA PRO A 29 27.49 4.08 0.18
C PRO A 29 27.19 4.35 1.67
N ALA A 30 28.01 5.22 2.27
CA ALA A 30 27.76 5.74 3.60
C ALA A 30 26.38 6.43 3.65
N GLY A 31 25.43 5.80 4.36
CA GLY A 31 24.02 6.22 4.45
C GLY A 31 23.13 5.38 3.53
N SER A 32 22.23 4.58 4.10
CA SER A 32 21.18 3.95 3.30
C SER A 32 20.09 4.97 3.04
N ASP A 33 19.99 5.44 1.81
CA ASP A 33 18.93 6.33 1.37
C ASP A 33 17.58 5.56 1.33
N TRP A 34 16.49 6.24 1.69
CA TRP A 34 15.11 5.73 1.60
C TRP A 34 14.37 6.58 0.55
N LEU A 35 14.69 6.34 -0.73
CA LEU A 35 14.30 7.22 -1.85
C LEU A 35 12.86 7.06 -2.29
N HIS A 36 12.23 5.95 -1.91
CA HIS A 36 10.87 5.61 -2.27
C HIS A 36 10.06 5.39 -1.01
N VAL A 37 8.77 5.67 -1.04
CA VAL A 37 7.87 5.36 0.08
C VAL A 37 7.98 3.89 0.51
N GLY A 38 8.12 2.99 -0.48
CA GLY A 38 8.32 1.56 -0.27
C GLY A 38 9.74 1.12 0.10
N GLY A 39 10.64 2.05 0.45
CA GLY A 39 12.08 1.80 0.64
C GLY A 39 12.84 1.76 -0.69
N ASP A 40 12.36 0.96 -1.63
CA ASP A 40 12.82 0.91 -3.02
C ASP A 40 11.64 0.98 -4.00
N SER A 41 11.95 1.04 -5.30
CA SER A 41 10.98 1.12 -6.38
C SER A 41 10.08 -0.13 -6.53
N GLY A 42 10.50 -1.25 -5.94
CA GLY A 42 9.76 -2.49 -5.85
C GLY A 42 8.90 -2.63 -4.59
N GLY A 43 9.03 -1.74 -3.62
CA GLY A 43 8.22 -1.78 -2.40
C GLY A 43 8.64 -2.83 -1.38
N SER A 44 9.93 -3.20 -1.30
CA SER A 44 10.39 -4.24 -0.35
C SER A 44 10.24 -3.83 1.12
N ARG A 45 10.26 -2.52 1.42
CA ARG A 45 10.27 -1.93 2.78
C ARG A 45 11.39 -2.48 3.67
N TYR A 46 12.51 -2.84 3.05
CA TYR A 46 13.72 -3.30 3.73
C TYR A 46 14.76 -2.19 3.81
N SER A 47 15.41 -2.07 4.97
CA SER A 47 16.60 -1.24 5.13
C SER A 47 17.84 -2.09 5.42
N PRO A 48 18.98 -1.88 4.74
CA PRO A 48 20.25 -2.51 5.08
C PRO A 48 20.89 -1.95 6.38
N LEU A 49 20.29 -0.95 7.03
CA LEU A 49 20.83 -0.37 8.26
C LEU A 49 20.67 -1.32 9.46
N GLU A 50 21.71 -1.40 10.28
CA GLU A 50 21.79 -2.32 11.44
C GLU A 50 22.23 -1.65 12.75
N GLN A 51 22.40 -0.32 12.76
CA GLN A 51 22.78 0.42 13.97
C GLN A 51 21.73 0.22 15.07
N ILE A 52 20.45 0.28 14.71
CA ILE A 52 19.32 -0.14 15.54
C ILE A 52 19.04 -1.61 15.24
N ASN A 53 19.11 -2.45 16.27
CA ASN A 53 18.99 -3.89 16.15
C ASN A 53 18.36 -4.52 17.40
N HIS A 54 18.14 -5.83 17.37
CA HIS A 54 17.50 -6.57 18.45
C HIS A 54 18.24 -6.47 19.80
N LYS A 55 19.51 -6.03 19.84
CA LYS A 55 20.32 -5.87 21.07
C LYS A 55 20.31 -4.47 21.66
N ASN A 56 19.67 -3.50 21.02
CA ASN A 56 19.69 -2.12 21.49
C ASN A 56 18.42 -1.32 21.24
N VAL A 57 17.43 -1.86 20.53
CA VAL A 57 16.19 -1.15 20.18
C VAL A 57 15.43 -0.61 21.39
N TRP A 58 15.54 -1.27 22.55
CA TRP A 58 14.94 -0.79 23.80
C TRP A 58 15.54 0.52 24.35
N ARG A 59 16.66 0.99 23.76
CA ARG A 59 17.31 2.26 24.12
C ARG A 59 16.88 3.43 23.25
N LEU A 60 15.97 3.24 22.30
CA LEU A 60 15.51 4.32 21.45
C LEU A 60 14.84 5.43 22.27
N GLU A 61 15.22 6.66 21.95
CA GLU A 61 14.63 7.87 22.52
C GLU A 61 14.08 8.74 21.39
N ARG A 62 13.09 9.58 21.70
CA ARG A 62 12.55 10.54 20.74
C ARG A 62 13.63 11.56 20.40
N ALA A 63 14.06 11.58 19.15
CA ALA A 63 15.09 12.48 18.65
C ALA A 63 14.52 13.86 18.32
N TRP A 64 13.37 13.89 17.63
CA TRP A 64 12.66 15.12 17.29
C TRP A 64 11.18 14.85 17.00
N THR A 65 10.40 15.92 16.98
CA THR A 65 8.98 15.93 16.60
C THR A 65 8.71 17.12 15.71
N TRP A 66 7.86 16.94 14.71
CA TRP A 66 7.34 17.99 13.84
C TRP A 66 5.81 17.90 13.77
N ARG A 67 5.15 19.03 13.56
CA ARG A 67 3.69 19.11 13.38
C ARG A 67 3.41 19.86 12.08
N HIS A 68 2.49 19.36 11.25
CA HIS A 68 2.21 20.00 9.97
C HIS A 68 1.37 21.28 10.07
N GLY A 69 0.58 21.43 11.14
CA GLY A 69 -0.20 22.63 11.44
C GLY A 69 -1.40 22.89 10.51
N ASP A 70 -1.65 22.03 9.52
CA ASP A 70 -2.75 22.25 8.60
C ASP A 70 -4.14 22.05 9.24
N LEU A 71 -4.24 21.24 10.30
CA LEU A 71 -5.51 21.07 11.02
C LEU A 71 -5.97 22.37 11.70
N GLU A 72 -5.04 23.27 12.01
CA GLU A 72 -5.34 24.61 12.53
C GLU A 72 -5.58 25.61 11.39
N ARG A 73 -4.92 25.41 10.25
CA ARG A 73 -5.06 26.24 9.05
C ARG A 73 -6.41 26.04 8.34
N VAL A 74 -6.94 24.82 8.40
CA VAL A 74 -8.17 24.39 7.70
C VAL A 74 -9.08 23.59 8.65
N PRO A 75 -9.54 24.19 9.76
CA PRO A 75 -10.23 23.48 10.85
C PRO A 75 -11.56 22.85 10.41
N GLU A 76 -12.25 23.41 9.42
CA GLU A 76 -13.50 22.90 8.86
C GLU A 76 -13.33 21.57 8.11
N GLN A 77 -12.08 21.20 7.78
CA GLN A 77 -11.77 19.96 7.08
C GLN A 77 -11.15 18.88 7.99
N ARG A 78 -11.03 19.15 9.29
CA ARG A 78 -10.36 18.26 10.25
C ARG A 78 -10.94 16.85 10.22
N GLU A 79 -12.26 16.72 10.16
CA GLU A 79 -12.96 15.43 10.22
C GLU A 79 -12.73 14.53 8.99
N PHE A 80 -12.14 15.07 7.92
CA PHE A 80 -11.86 14.33 6.68
C PHE A 80 -10.37 14.02 6.48
N ALA A 81 -9.50 14.51 7.37
CA ALA A 81 -8.05 14.41 7.23
C ALA A 81 -7.49 13.06 7.74
N GLY A 82 -6.46 12.56 7.06
CA GLY A 82 -5.63 11.43 7.49
C GLY A 82 -4.16 11.66 7.17
N PHE A 83 -3.29 11.65 8.20
CA PHE A 83 -1.86 11.87 8.02
C PHE A 83 -1.11 10.54 7.85
N ASN A 84 -1.31 9.96 6.67
CA ASN A 84 -0.86 8.61 6.32
C ASN A 84 0.45 8.57 5.51
N THR A 85 1.22 9.66 5.55
CA THR A 85 2.41 9.81 4.69
C THR A 85 3.59 9.01 5.21
N THR A 86 4.35 8.42 4.30
CA THR A 86 5.69 7.91 4.59
C THR A 86 6.71 8.83 3.89
N PRO A 87 7.57 9.53 4.65
CA PRO A 87 8.58 10.41 4.05
C PRO A 87 9.61 9.65 3.22
N ILE A 88 10.29 10.37 2.33
CA ILE A 88 11.51 9.90 1.64
C ILE A 88 12.71 10.72 2.08
N LEU A 89 13.89 10.10 2.16
CA LEU A 89 15.15 10.82 2.35
C LEU A 89 15.78 11.08 1.00
N LEU A 90 15.94 12.35 0.63
CA LEU A 90 16.61 12.74 -0.61
C LEU A 90 18.13 12.50 -0.53
N PRO A 91 18.79 12.19 -1.66
CA PRO A 91 20.24 12.13 -1.74
C PRO A 91 20.89 13.46 -1.32
N ALA A 92 22.14 13.41 -0.87
CA ALA A 92 22.88 14.60 -0.43
C ALA A 92 23.00 15.68 -1.52
N ASP A 93 23.21 15.27 -2.78
CA ASP A 93 23.30 16.18 -3.94
C ASP A 93 21.93 16.77 -4.34
N ALA A 94 20.84 16.12 -3.96
CA ALA A 94 19.46 16.62 -4.06
C ALA A 94 18.99 17.40 -2.82
N GLY A 95 19.92 17.75 -1.92
CA GLY A 95 19.66 18.57 -0.73
C GLY A 95 19.62 17.79 0.58
N GLY A 96 19.61 16.46 0.57
CA GLY A 96 19.68 15.66 1.81
C GLY A 96 18.56 15.95 2.80
N ALA A 97 17.35 16.23 2.30
CA ALA A 97 16.19 16.57 3.11
C ALA A 97 15.24 15.36 3.26
N LEU A 98 14.53 15.30 4.38
CA LEU A 98 13.42 14.39 4.57
C LEU A 98 12.16 15.05 4.00
N VAL A 99 11.58 14.50 2.93
CA VAL A 99 10.47 15.13 2.20
C VAL A 99 9.19 14.32 2.34
N LEU A 100 8.08 15.02 2.56
CA LEU A 100 6.76 14.43 2.74
C LEU A 100 5.66 15.36 2.19
N CYS A 101 4.43 14.86 2.27
CA CYS A 101 3.22 15.61 1.97
C CYS A 101 2.23 15.56 3.14
N THR A 102 1.42 16.60 3.29
CA THR A 102 0.36 16.68 4.30
C THR A 102 -0.99 16.23 3.74
N PRO A 103 -2.04 16.03 4.58
CA PRO A 103 -3.38 15.66 4.09
C PRO A 103 -3.99 16.65 3.10
N PHE A 104 -3.50 17.90 3.10
CA PHE A 104 -3.93 18.99 2.22
C PHE A 104 -2.98 19.20 1.03
N ASN A 105 -2.20 18.17 0.69
CA ASN A 105 -1.22 18.11 -0.40
C ASN A 105 -0.10 19.17 -0.34
N ARG A 106 0.15 19.78 0.83
CA ARG A 106 1.32 20.65 1.04
C ARG A 106 2.58 19.78 1.00
N LEU A 107 3.57 20.16 0.21
CA LEU A 107 4.88 19.49 0.17
C LEU A 107 5.80 20.15 1.19
N VAL A 108 6.54 19.36 1.97
CA VAL A 108 7.40 19.86 3.03
C VAL A 108 8.73 19.11 3.00
N ALA A 109 9.83 19.85 3.09
CA ALA A 109 11.16 19.30 3.35
C ALA A 109 11.63 19.68 4.74
N LEU A 110 12.09 18.67 5.48
CA LEU A 110 12.63 18.80 6.82
C LEU A 110 14.13 18.49 6.80
N ASP A 111 14.85 19.12 7.72
CA ASP A 111 16.16 18.67 8.13
C ASP A 111 16.04 17.30 8.82
N PRO A 112 16.69 16.23 8.31
CA PRO A 112 16.50 14.89 8.83
C PRO A 112 17.06 14.72 10.26
N ALA A 113 18.06 15.51 10.66
CA ALA A 113 18.65 15.38 12.00
C ALA A 113 17.82 16.07 13.09
N SER A 114 17.09 17.14 12.76
CA SER A 114 16.41 18.01 13.73
C SER A 114 14.90 18.16 13.54
N GLY A 115 14.35 17.74 12.41
CA GLY A 115 12.94 17.94 12.06
C GLY A 115 12.57 19.39 11.72
N LYS A 116 13.55 20.30 11.62
CA LYS A 116 13.29 21.71 11.25
C LYS A 116 12.90 21.82 9.78
N GLU A 117 11.84 22.57 9.51
CA GLU A 117 11.41 22.84 8.13
C GLU A 117 12.48 23.63 7.36
N ARG A 118 12.81 23.16 6.17
CA ARG A 118 13.73 23.80 5.22
C ARG A 118 12.97 24.60 4.17
N TRP A 119 11.91 24.00 3.63
CA TRP A 119 10.97 24.65 2.72
C TRP A 119 9.62 23.96 2.80
N SER A 120 8.57 24.70 2.40
CA SER A 120 7.24 24.14 2.13
C SER A 120 6.65 24.76 0.86
N PHE A 121 5.85 23.97 0.16
CA PHE A 121 5.10 24.37 -1.02
C PHE A 121 3.62 24.02 -0.82
N ASP A 122 2.76 25.03 -0.85
CA ASP A 122 1.32 24.88 -0.71
C ASP A 122 0.65 25.03 -2.08
N PRO A 123 0.08 23.95 -2.66
CA PRO A 123 -0.59 24.01 -3.96
C PRO A 123 -1.93 24.73 -3.90
N LYS A 124 -2.43 25.12 -2.72
CA LYS A 124 -3.72 25.79 -2.52
C LYS A 124 -4.87 25.02 -3.15
N ILE A 125 -4.99 23.73 -2.79
CA ILE A 125 -6.10 22.91 -3.29
C ILE A 125 -7.45 23.55 -2.96
N GLY A 126 -8.40 23.44 -3.87
CA GLY A 126 -9.79 23.77 -3.57
C GLY A 126 -10.39 22.77 -2.57
N PHE A 127 -11.49 23.15 -1.93
CA PHE A 127 -12.34 22.24 -1.14
C PHE A 127 -13.75 22.29 -1.73
N GLY A 128 -14.32 21.13 -2.07
CA GLY A 128 -15.70 21.03 -2.57
C GLY A 128 -16.74 21.17 -1.47
N LYS A 129 -18.02 21.11 -1.82
CA LYS A 129 -19.13 21.08 -0.85
C LYS A 129 -19.12 19.83 0.03
N THR A 130 -18.47 18.77 -0.42
CA THR A 130 -18.32 17.51 0.32
C THR A 130 -16.97 16.91 -0.07
N PRO A 131 -15.88 17.25 0.64
CA PRO A 131 -14.61 16.60 0.36
C PRO A 131 -14.72 15.13 0.72
N ALA A 132 -14.38 14.28 -0.24
CA ALA A 132 -13.97 12.93 0.07
C ALA A 132 -12.65 12.94 0.86
N ARG A 133 -12.23 11.77 1.33
CA ARG A 133 -11.06 11.56 2.21
C ARG A 133 -9.86 12.42 1.79
N LEU A 134 -9.37 13.27 2.70
CA LEU A 134 -8.18 14.10 2.51
C LEU A 134 -6.98 13.37 3.10
N GLY A 135 -6.00 13.06 2.27
CA GLY A 135 -4.83 12.32 2.70
C GLY A 135 -3.74 12.31 1.64
N CYS A 136 -2.53 11.95 2.07
CA CYS A 136 -1.41 11.76 1.18
C CYS A 136 -0.50 10.65 1.70
N LEU A 137 -0.18 9.67 0.84
CA LEU A 137 0.63 8.50 1.21
C LEU A 137 2.13 8.74 1.03
N GLY A 138 2.54 9.83 0.38
CA GLY A 138 3.94 10.20 0.18
C GLY A 138 4.18 10.99 -1.10
N VAL A 139 5.46 11.12 -1.45
CA VAL A 139 5.93 11.84 -2.64
C VAL A 139 6.91 10.96 -3.42
N SER A 140 7.24 11.36 -4.64
CA SER A 140 8.24 10.67 -5.46
C SER A 140 9.39 11.58 -5.84
N TYR A 141 10.59 11.02 -5.88
CA TYR A 141 11.81 11.69 -6.30
C TYR A 141 12.23 11.26 -7.70
N TRP A 142 12.80 12.19 -8.45
CA TRP A 142 13.43 11.92 -9.74
C TRP A 142 14.60 12.86 -9.97
N ARG A 143 15.66 12.32 -10.56
CA ARG A 143 16.78 13.10 -11.08
C ARG A 143 16.68 13.13 -12.59
N ASP A 144 16.72 14.31 -13.19
CA ASP A 144 16.81 14.44 -14.64
C ASP A 144 18.24 14.08 -15.10
N PRO A 145 18.45 12.94 -15.79
CA PRO A 145 19.78 12.57 -16.29
C PRO A 145 20.29 13.51 -17.40
N LYS A 146 19.41 14.33 -18.00
CA LYS A 146 19.74 15.26 -19.10
C LYS A 146 19.94 16.69 -18.61
N ALA A 147 19.57 17.01 -17.38
CA ALA A 147 19.78 18.34 -16.82
C ALA A 147 21.26 18.55 -16.46
N ARG A 148 21.72 19.81 -16.59
CA ARG A 148 23.04 20.20 -16.10
C ARG A 148 23.08 19.99 -14.59
N PRO A 149 24.18 19.42 -14.02
CA PRO A 149 24.32 19.31 -12.57
C PRO A 149 24.06 20.66 -11.89
N ALA A 150 23.29 20.63 -10.80
CA ALA A 150 22.89 21.81 -10.00
C ALA A 150 22.05 22.88 -10.73
N ALA A 151 21.51 22.60 -11.93
CA ALA A 151 20.47 23.46 -12.50
C ALA A 151 19.16 23.30 -11.71
N ALA A 152 18.33 24.35 -11.67
CA ALA A 152 16.99 24.27 -11.10
C ALA A 152 16.22 23.10 -11.74
N CYS A 153 15.53 22.32 -10.90
CA CYS A 153 14.77 21.15 -11.30
C CYS A 153 15.57 20.02 -11.96
N THR A 154 16.87 19.96 -11.69
CA THR A 154 17.67 18.73 -11.89
C THR A 154 17.16 17.61 -10.99
N TYR A 155 16.80 17.97 -9.76
CA TYR A 155 16.21 17.08 -8.78
C TYR A 155 14.77 17.52 -8.54
N ARG A 156 13.83 16.61 -8.71
CA ARG A 156 12.40 16.92 -8.65
C ARG A 156 11.71 16.05 -7.62
N VAL A 157 10.75 16.67 -6.93
CA VAL A 157 9.76 15.98 -6.11
C VAL A 157 8.42 16.10 -6.81
N PHE A 158 7.73 14.97 -6.97
CA PHE A 158 6.41 14.88 -7.56
C PHE A 158 5.36 14.45 -6.55
N ALA A 159 4.15 14.96 -6.72
CA ALA A 159 2.96 14.54 -5.96
C ALA A 159 1.69 14.73 -6.80
N GLY A 160 0.68 13.90 -6.55
CA GLY A 160 -0.68 14.16 -6.99
C GLY A 160 -1.46 14.92 -5.91
N THR A 161 -2.43 15.73 -6.33
CA THR A 161 -3.32 16.47 -5.42
C THR A 161 -4.76 15.94 -5.45
N SER A 162 -5.49 16.20 -4.37
CA SER A 162 -6.92 15.85 -4.25
C SER A 162 -7.78 16.51 -5.32
N ASP A 163 -7.40 17.70 -5.80
CA ASP A 163 -8.05 18.42 -6.91
C ASP A 163 -7.51 18.06 -8.31
N ARG A 164 -6.83 16.91 -8.42
CA ARG A 164 -6.42 16.26 -9.68
C ARG A 164 -5.35 17.00 -10.46
N ARG A 165 -4.38 17.58 -9.76
CA ARG A 165 -3.15 18.12 -10.35
C ARG A 165 -1.97 17.21 -10.08
N LEU A 166 -1.03 17.17 -11.01
CA LEU A 166 0.32 16.67 -10.76
C LEU A 166 1.23 17.87 -10.48
N LEU A 167 2.01 17.79 -9.42
CA LEU A 167 2.96 18.80 -9.00
C LEU A 167 4.39 18.34 -9.30
N ALA A 168 5.25 19.29 -9.66
CA ALA A 168 6.69 19.11 -9.73
C ALA A 168 7.39 20.32 -9.10
N VAL A 169 8.15 20.08 -8.03
CA VAL A 169 8.97 21.10 -7.36
C VAL A 169 10.43 20.70 -7.35
N ASP A 170 11.32 21.68 -7.35
CA ASP A 170 12.74 21.48 -7.15
C ASP A 170 13.01 20.92 -5.75
N ALA A 171 13.76 19.81 -5.67
CA ALA A 171 13.96 19.07 -4.43
C ALA A 171 14.75 19.87 -3.36
N ILE A 172 15.59 20.81 -3.79
CA ILE A 172 16.46 21.60 -2.91
C ILE A 172 15.71 22.82 -2.38
N THR A 173 14.94 23.49 -3.24
CA THR A 173 14.37 24.81 -2.95
C THR A 173 12.86 24.79 -2.69
N GLY A 174 12.15 23.74 -3.10
CA GLY A 174 10.69 23.69 -3.10
C GLY A 174 10.04 24.59 -4.16
N ALA A 175 10.82 25.24 -5.02
CA ALA A 175 10.30 26.11 -6.07
C ALA A 175 9.62 25.27 -7.17
N PRO A 176 8.49 25.72 -7.75
CA PRO A 176 7.85 25.02 -8.86
C PRO A 176 8.77 24.87 -10.07
N CYS A 177 8.74 23.69 -10.68
CA CYS A 177 9.49 23.44 -11.90
C CYS A 177 8.79 24.03 -13.11
N SER A 178 9.20 25.25 -13.51
CA SER A 178 8.55 26.01 -14.58
C SER A 178 8.40 25.27 -15.91
N GLY A 179 9.30 24.33 -16.21
CA GLY A 179 9.24 23.49 -17.41
C GLY A 179 8.25 22.31 -17.35
N PHE A 180 7.59 22.06 -16.22
CA PHE A 180 6.60 21.00 -16.06
C PHE A 180 5.18 21.58 -16.07
N GLY A 181 4.40 21.21 -17.07
CA GLY A 181 3.05 21.73 -17.31
C GLY A 181 3.02 23.26 -17.30
N SER A 182 2.07 23.82 -16.57
CA SER A 182 1.97 25.25 -16.31
C SER A 182 2.58 25.59 -14.95
N ASN A 183 3.84 26.03 -14.95
CA ASN A 183 4.58 26.48 -13.77
C ASN A 183 4.66 25.41 -12.65
N GLY A 184 5.11 24.21 -13.00
CA GLY A 184 5.29 23.09 -12.06
C GLY A 184 4.03 22.27 -11.83
N GLN A 185 2.98 22.45 -12.65
CA GLN A 185 1.69 21.83 -12.42
C GLN A 185 1.05 21.35 -13.72
N VAL A 186 0.51 20.12 -13.72
CA VAL A 186 -0.35 19.61 -14.79
C VAL A 186 -1.75 19.44 -14.24
N ASP A 187 -2.71 20.10 -14.87
CA ASP A 187 -4.14 19.88 -14.61
C ASP A 187 -4.60 18.62 -15.35
N VAL A 188 -5.03 17.59 -14.60
CA VAL A 188 -5.48 16.30 -15.16
C VAL A 188 -7.00 16.29 -15.37
N ASN A 189 -7.74 17.30 -14.90
CA ASN A 189 -9.20 17.38 -15.04
C ASN A 189 -9.68 17.16 -16.50
N PRO A 190 -9.06 17.75 -17.54
CA PRO A 190 -9.48 17.53 -18.92
C PRO A 190 -9.37 16.07 -19.39
N LEU A 191 -8.38 15.32 -18.87
CA LEU A 191 -8.20 13.91 -19.22
C LEU A 191 -9.26 13.02 -18.56
N PHE A 192 -9.72 13.36 -17.36
CA PHE A 192 -10.87 12.69 -16.75
C PHE A 192 -12.18 12.99 -17.48
N ALA A 193 -12.37 14.23 -17.94
CA ALA A 193 -13.55 14.61 -18.71
C ALA A 193 -13.63 13.92 -20.09
N ALA A 194 -12.49 13.51 -20.64
CA ALA A 194 -12.39 12.80 -21.91
C ALA A 194 -12.48 11.27 -21.78
N SER A 195 -12.46 10.72 -20.55
CA SER A 195 -12.60 9.29 -20.31
C SER A 195 -14.00 8.78 -20.65
N ALA A 196 -14.12 7.46 -20.87
CA ALA A 196 -15.39 6.82 -21.21
C ALA A 196 -16.50 7.11 -20.18
N LEU A 197 -16.14 7.09 -18.89
CA LEU A 197 -16.99 7.51 -17.79
C LEU A 197 -16.31 8.63 -17.02
N ALA A 198 -16.77 9.86 -17.28
CA ALA A 198 -16.28 11.06 -16.63
C ALA A 198 -16.87 11.20 -15.22
N PRO A 199 -16.10 11.74 -14.26
CA PRO A 199 -16.61 12.09 -12.94
C PRO A 199 -17.65 13.21 -13.02
N ALA A 200 -18.76 13.04 -12.29
CA ALA A 200 -19.85 14.02 -12.27
C ALA A 200 -19.53 15.20 -11.35
N ASP A 201 -18.84 14.92 -10.23
CA ASP A 201 -18.27 15.92 -9.33
C ASP A 201 -16.74 15.86 -9.34
N PRO A 202 -16.02 17.00 -9.21
CA PRO A 202 -14.58 16.98 -9.11
C PRO A 202 -13.99 16.07 -8.03
N TRP A 203 -14.71 15.84 -6.94
CA TRP A 203 -14.28 15.02 -5.79
C TRP A 203 -14.63 13.54 -5.91
N ASP A 204 -15.30 13.14 -7.00
CA ASP A 204 -15.54 11.72 -7.29
C ASP A 204 -14.24 10.94 -7.44
N VAL A 205 -13.15 11.62 -7.83
CA VAL A 205 -11.82 11.04 -7.99
C VAL A 205 -10.73 11.94 -7.40
N GLN A 206 -9.69 11.35 -6.81
CA GLN A 206 -8.60 12.09 -6.14
C GLN A 206 -7.26 11.38 -6.30
N PHE A 207 -6.15 12.13 -6.24
CA PHE A 207 -4.82 11.55 -6.07
C PHE A 207 -4.40 11.55 -4.60
N SER A 208 -4.14 10.38 -4.05
CA SER A 208 -3.67 10.18 -2.66
C SER A 208 -2.33 9.45 -2.58
N ALA A 209 -2.07 8.49 -3.48
CA ALA A 209 -0.78 7.82 -3.62
C ALA A 209 0.19 8.64 -4.48
N PRO A 210 1.50 8.59 -4.20
CA PRO A 210 2.49 9.23 -5.07
C PRO A 210 2.54 8.55 -6.44
N PRO A 211 2.80 9.30 -7.53
CA PRO A 211 3.10 8.70 -8.83
C PRO A 211 4.40 7.90 -8.78
N VAL A 212 4.57 6.88 -9.61
CA VAL A 212 5.85 6.17 -9.76
C VAL A 212 6.60 6.64 -10.99
N LEU A 213 7.93 6.51 -10.98
CA LEU A 213 8.79 6.88 -12.11
C LEU A 213 9.33 5.62 -12.78
N ILE A 214 9.31 5.62 -14.11
CA ILE A 214 9.94 4.58 -14.91
C ILE A 214 10.48 5.19 -16.21
N ASN A 215 11.80 5.14 -16.43
CA ASN A 215 12.39 5.59 -17.70
C ASN A 215 11.94 6.99 -18.17
N ASP A 216 11.98 7.98 -17.27
CA ASP A 216 11.48 9.36 -17.49
C ASP A 216 9.94 9.51 -17.59
N VAL A 217 9.17 8.45 -17.35
CA VAL A 217 7.70 8.44 -17.36
C VAL A 217 7.16 8.45 -15.93
N LEU A 218 6.26 9.39 -15.65
CA LEU A 218 5.52 9.52 -14.41
C LEU A 218 4.16 8.83 -14.55
N VAL A 219 3.92 7.76 -13.79
CA VAL A 219 2.68 6.96 -13.85
C VAL A 219 1.88 7.11 -12.56
N ILE A 220 0.58 7.38 -12.68
CA ILE A 220 -0.29 7.61 -11.53
C ILE A 220 -1.64 6.91 -11.68
N GLY A 221 -2.12 6.32 -10.58
CA GLY A 221 -3.50 5.87 -10.41
C GLY A 221 -4.34 6.90 -9.65
N HIS A 222 -5.52 6.53 -9.16
CA HIS A 222 -6.39 7.44 -8.40
C HIS A 222 -7.36 6.69 -7.49
N VAL A 223 -7.90 7.41 -6.51
CA VAL A 223 -9.06 6.99 -5.70
C VAL A 223 -10.32 7.27 -6.50
N ASP A 224 -11.26 6.32 -6.50
CA ASP A 224 -12.65 6.51 -6.97
C ASP A 224 -13.58 6.42 -5.74
N ASN A 225 -14.28 7.52 -5.44
CA ASN A 225 -15.19 7.65 -4.30
C ASN A 225 -16.65 7.29 -4.63
N ARG A 226 -16.93 6.88 -5.87
CA ARG A 226 -18.27 6.53 -6.36
C ARG A 226 -18.45 5.04 -6.58
N LYS A 227 -17.37 4.26 -6.65
CA LYS A 227 -17.39 2.80 -6.85
C LYS A 227 -18.34 2.04 -5.93
N ASN A 228 -18.53 2.46 -4.68
CA ASN A 228 -19.47 1.81 -3.75
C ASN A 228 -20.93 2.29 -3.87
N LEU A 229 -21.21 3.33 -4.66
CA LEU A 229 -22.48 4.07 -4.67
C LEU A 229 -22.99 4.41 -6.08
N ALA A 230 -22.36 3.90 -7.14
CA ALA A 230 -22.80 4.07 -8.52
C ALA A 230 -22.30 2.92 -9.40
N ALA A 231 -23.17 2.40 -10.28
CA ALA A 231 -22.78 1.44 -11.31
C ALA A 231 -21.86 2.09 -12.34
N GLY A 232 -22.23 3.27 -12.85
CA GLY A 232 -21.38 4.10 -13.72
C GLY A 232 -20.47 5.01 -12.91
N ALA A 233 -19.62 4.43 -12.05
CA ALA A 233 -18.56 5.20 -11.40
C ALA A 233 -17.55 5.69 -12.46
N PRO A 234 -16.69 6.67 -12.14
CA PRO A 234 -15.64 7.13 -13.05
C PRO A 234 -14.74 6.00 -13.56
N SER A 235 -14.17 6.18 -14.75
CA SER A 235 -13.18 5.23 -15.28
C SER A 235 -11.93 5.16 -14.39
N GLY A 236 -11.48 3.94 -14.11
CA GLY A 236 -10.28 3.65 -13.32
C GLY A 236 -8.95 3.85 -14.05
N GLU A 237 -8.95 4.58 -15.16
CA GLU A 237 -7.78 4.84 -15.99
C GLU A 237 -6.51 5.22 -15.21
N ILE A 238 -5.43 4.49 -15.50
CA ILE A 238 -4.06 4.80 -15.11
C ILE A 238 -3.45 5.69 -16.17
N ARG A 239 -2.77 6.76 -15.77
CA ARG A 239 -2.26 7.77 -16.69
C ARG A 239 -0.77 7.97 -16.53
N ALA A 240 -0.12 8.26 -17.65
CA ALA A 240 1.31 8.47 -17.73
C ALA A 240 1.67 9.80 -18.39
N PHE A 241 2.70 10.44 -17.86
CA PHE A 241 3.16 11.75 -18.26
C PHE A 241 4.69 11.77 -18.37
N ASP A 242 5.25 12.62 -19.23
CA ASP A 242 6.69 12.84 -19.28
C ASP A 242 7.14 13.59 -18.02
N ALA A 243 8.14 13.06 -17.30
CA ALA A 243 8.59 13.62 -16.02
C ALA A 243 9.22 15.02 -16.17
N ARG A 244 9.68 15.40 -17.37
CA ARG A 244 10.29 16.72 -17.60
C ARG A 244 9.25 17.79 -17.86
N SER A 245 8.36 17.51 -18.79
CA SER A 245 7.42 18.46 -19.38
C SER A 245 6.01 18.36 -18.82
N GLY A 246 5.65 17.22 -18.22
CA GLY A 246 4.28 16.94 -17.81
C GLY A 246 3.34 16.63 -18.98
N ALA A 247 3.87 16.43 -20.19
CA ALA A 247 3.07 16.05 -21.34
C ALA A 247 2.44 14.68 -21.15
N PHE A 248 1.15 14.54 -21.44
CA PHE A 248 0.46 13.25 -21.44
C PHE A 248 1.08 12.30 -22.48
N LEU A 249 1.31 11.04 -22.10
CA LEU A 249 1.93 10.03 -22.95
C LEU A 249 0.95 8.91 -23.31
N TRP A 250 0.34 8.28 -22.31
CA TRP A 250 -0.58 7.17 -22.49
C TRP A 250 -1.53 7.03 -21.30
N SER A 251 -2.65 6.34 -21.52
CA SER A 251 -3.50 5.82 -20.45
C SER A 251 -3.82 4.35 -20.67
N PHE A 252 -4.18 3.66 -19.60
CA PHE A 252 -4.68 2.29 -19.57
C PHE A 252 -5.95 2.26 -18.76
N ASP A 253 -7.07 1.83 -19.37
CA ASP A 253 -8.35 1.65 -18.68
C ASP A 253 -8.51 0.17 -18.26
N PRO A 254 -8.55 -0.13 -16.95
CA PRO A 254 -8.78 -1.49 -16.46
C PRO A 254 -10.16 -2.05 -16.85
N VAL A 255 -11.18 -1.19 -17.02
CA VAL A 255 -12.42 -1.59 -17.67
C VAL A 255 -12.25 -1.30 -19.17
N PRO A 256 -12.21 -2.34 -20.04
CA PRO A 256 -11.72 -2.21 -21.41
C PRO A 256 -12.77 -1.55 -22.34
N HIS A 257 -13.01 -0.25 -22.15
CA HIS A 257 -13.89 0.56 -23.00
C HIS A 257 -13.35 0.72 -24.43
N ASN A 258 -12.05 0.59 -24.62
CA ASN A 258 -11.43 0.57 -25.93
C ASN A 258 -11.72 -0.78 -26.62
N PRO A 259 -12.43 -0.81 -27.76
CA PRO A 259 -12.75 -2.06 -28.45
C PRO A 259 -11.53 -2.82 -28.98
N GLU A 260 -10.37 -2.16 -29.11
CA GLU A 260 -9.10 -2.79 -29.50
C GLU A 260 -8.46 -3.58 -28.34
N ASP A 261 -8.93 -3.39 -27.09
CA ASP A 261 -8.45 -4.20 -25.97
C ASP A 261 -8.98 -5.63 -26.10
N PRO A 262 -8.11 -6.67 -26.04
CA PRO A 262 -8.54 -8.06 -26.16
C PRO A 262 -9.58 -8.51 -25.12
N GLN A 263 -9.67 -7.85 -23.96
CA GLN A 263 -10.67 -8.17 -22.94
C GLN A 263 -12.03 -7.56 -23.23
N ALA A 264 -12.15 -6.53 -24.08
CA ALA A 264 -13.42 -5.90 -24.43
C ALA A 264 -14.44 -6.91 -25.00
N ARG A 265 -13.96 -7.97 -25.68
CA ARG A 265 -14.80 -9.07 -26.21
C ARG A 265 -15.59 -9.85 -25.16
N ASN A 266 -15.17 -9.78 -23.89
CA ASN A 266 -15.82 -10.45 -22.77
C ASN A 266 -16.91 -9.58 -22.13
N TRP A 267 -17.17 -8.40 -22.68
CA TRP A 267 -18.15 -7.44 -22.20
C TRP A 267 -19.21 -7.16 -23.25
N THR A 268 -20.42 -6.82 -22.80
CA THR A 268 -21.45 -6.26 -23.68
C THR A 268 -21.26 -4.74 -23.80
N ALA A 269 -21.72 -4.15 -24.90
CA ALA A 269 -21.68 -2.70 -25.09
C ALA A 269 -22.45 -1.94 -23.99
N GLU A 270 -23.59 -2.48 -23.56
CA GLU A 270 -24.38 -1.92 -22.45
C GLU A 270 -23.63 -1.97 -21.12
N SER A 271 -22.94 -3.08 -20.83
CA SER A 271 -22.17 -3.21 -19.61
C SER A 271 -21.00 -2.22 -19.57
N LEU A 272 -20.23 -2.12 -20.66
CA LEU A 272 -19.14 -1.14 -20.77
C LEU A 272 -19.67 0.29 -20.62
N ALA A 273 -20.79 0.64 -21.26
CA ALA A 273 -21.34 1.98 -21.17
C ALA A 273 -21.76 2.40 -19.74
N ASN A 274 -21.91 1.45 -18.82
CA ASN A 274 -22.44 1.68 -17.47
C ASN A 274 -21.51 1.19 -16.35
N THR A 275 -20.28 0.78 -16.65
CA THR A 275 -19.36 0.20 -15.67
C THR A 275 -18.04 0.97 -15.66
N GLY A 276 -17.67 1.53 -14.52
CA GLY A 276 -16.35 2.11 -14.29
C GLY A 276 -15.60 1.35 -13.20
N GLY A 277 -14.83 2.10 -12.41
CA GLY A 277 -13.95 1.53 -11.39
C GLY A 277 -12.74 0.82 -12.02
N GLY A 278 -12.20 -0.18 -11.32
CA GLY A 278 -10.93 -0.81 -11.68
C GLY A 278 -9.70 0.05 -11.36
N ASN A 279 -9.90 1.22 -10.74
CA ASN A 279 -8.86 2.19 -10.40
C ASN A 279 -7.73 1.58 -9.54
N ALA A 280 -6.55 2.18 -9.56
CA ALA A 280 -5.46 1.83 -8.64
C ALA A 280 -5.23 2.98 -7.66
N TRP A 281 -5.79 2.87 -6.45
CA TRP A 281 -5.69 3.93 -5.44
C TRP A 281 -4.54 3.74 -4.45
N GLY A 282 -4.00 2.52 -4.37
CA GLY A 282 -2.79 2.20 -3.61
C GLY A 282 -1.51 2.60 -4.35
N GLN A 283 -0.37 2.18 -3.81
CA GLN A 283 0.94 2.42 -4.42
C GLN A 283 1.19 1.45 -5.57
N LEU A 284 1.81 1.94 -6.64
CA LEU A 284 2.29 1.13 -7.75
C LEU A 284 3.75 0.69 -7.48
N SER A 285 4.25 -0.26 -8.26
CA SER A 285 5.66 -0.68 -8.23
C SER A 285 6.26 -0.71 -9.62
N VAL A 286 7.58 -0.56 -9.71
CA VAL A 286 8.28 -0.49 -11.00
C VAL A 286 9.54 -1.36 -11.02
N ASP A 287 9.74 -2.08 -12.12
CA ASP A 287 11.01 -2.71 -12.46
C ASP A 287 11.58 -2.00 -13.70
N GLU A 288 12.36 -0.95 -13.46
CA GLU A 288 12.91 -0.10 -14.52
C GLU A 288 13.74 -0.90 -15.52
N LYS A 289 14.51 -1.91 -15.05
CA LYS A 289 15.35 -2.76 -15.89
C LYS A 289 14.55 -3.53 -16.94
N ARG A 290 13.26 -3.79 -16.65
CA ARG A 290 12.35 -4.54 -17.53
C ARG A 290 11.32 -3.66 -18.23
N ASP A 291 11.33 -2.37 -17.96
CA ASP A 291 10.28 -1.43 -18.40
C ASP A 291 8.88 -1.91 -17.98
N LEU A 292 8.73 -2.36 -16.73
CA LEU A 292 7.46 -2.85 -16.18
C LEU A 292 6.94 -1.99 -15.03
N VAL A 293 5.67 -1.62 -15.12
CA VAL A 293 4.89 -1.02 -14.04
C VAL A 293 3.85 -2.04 -13.58
N PHE A 294 3.75 -2.25 -12.28
CA PHE A 294 2.83 -3.19 -11.65
C PHE A 294 1.68 -2.42 -11.01
N VAL A 295 0.49 -2.61 -11.56
CA VAL A 295 -0.74 -1.90 -11.18
C VAL A 295 -1.70 -2.86 -10.48
N PRO A 296 -1.95 -2.68 -9.17
CA PRO A 296 -2.96 -3.45 -8.48
C PRO A 296 -4.33 -2.77 -8.63
N THR A 297 -5.21 -3.33 -9.46
CA THR A 297 -6.51 -2.75 -9.79
C THR A 297 -7.57 -3.11 -8.74
N SER A 298 -8.49 -2.18 -8.53
CA SER A 298 -9.67 -2.33 -7.66
C SER A 298 -10.78 -3.10 -8.36
N SER A 299 -11.91 -3.30 -7.68
CA SER A 299 -13.14 -3.82 -8.30
C SER A 299 -13.72 -2.92 -9.38
N ALA A 300 -14.45 -3.53 -10.31
CA ALA A 300 -15.35 -2.82 -11.20
C ALA A 300 -16.58 -2.33 -10.40
N SER A 301 -17.12 -1.19 -10.77
CA SER A 301 -18.27 -0.61 -10.06
C SER A 301 -19.60 -1.27 -10.45
N PRO A 302 -20.60 -1.33 -9.56
CA PRO A 302 -20.53 -0.96 -8.15
C PRO A 302 -20.02 -2.11 -7.27
N ASP A 303 -19.53 -1.80 -6.08
CA ASP A 303 -18.88 -2.78 -5.19
C ASP A 303 -19.75 -3.94 -4.70
N TRP A 304 -21.07 -3.78 -4.62
CA TRP A 304 -21.95 -4.70 -3.86
C TRP A 304 -22.95 -5.46 -4.73
N PHE A 305 -22.98 -5.16 -6.03
CA PHE A 305 -23.91 -5.76 -6.99
C PHE A 305 -23.33 -5.67 -8.41
N GLY A 306 -23.22 -6.78 -9.11
CA GLY A 306 -22.61 -6.93 -10.43
C GLY A 306 -23.60 -7.22 -11.56
N GLY A 307 -24.92 -7.17 -11.32
CA GLY A 307 -25.92 -7.54 -12.34
C GLY A 307 -25.89 -6.73 -13.64
N ALA A 308 -25.35 -5.50 -13.62
CA ALA A 308 -25.13 -4.67 -14.83
C ALA A 308 -23.82 -5.00 -15.57
N ARG A 309 -22.99 -5.88 -15.01
CA ARG A 309 -21.65 -6.24 -15.49
C ARG A 309 -21.36 -7.73 -15.40
N PRO A 310 -22.13 -8.60 -16.09
CA PRO A 310 -21.88 -10.03 -16.06
C PRO A 310 -20.46 -10.39 -16.55
N GLY A 311 -19.92 -11.49 -16.02
CA GLY A 311 -18.60 -12.00 -16.38
C GLY A 311 -17.48 -11.61 -15.40
N ASP A 312 -16.27 -12.10 -15.63
CA ASP A 312 -15.13 -11.95 -14.72
C ASP A 312 -14.71 -10.50 -14.45
N ASN A 313 -15.13 -9.55 -15.29
CA ASN A 313 -14.80 -8.13 -15.25
C ASN A 313 -13.30 -7.81 -15.34
N ARG A 314 -12.54 -8.56 -16.14
CA ARG A 314 -11.12 -8.26 -16.37
C ARG A 314 -10.98 -6.89 -17.06
N TYR A 315 -10.05 -6.04 -16.61
CA TYR A 315 -8.92 -6.26 -15.68
C TYR A 315 -9.14 -5.79 -14.23
N ALA A 316 -10.38 -5.72 -13.72
CA ALA A 316 -10.62 -5.43 -12.31
C ALA A 316 -10.08 -6.54 -11.37
N ASN A 317 -9.85 -6.20 -10.09
CA ASN A 317 -9.29 -7.06 -9.04
C ASN A 317 -8.06 -7.86 -9.46
N SER A 318 -7.17 -7.23 -10.22
CA SER A 318 -6.02 -7.87 -10.85
C SER A 318 -4.71 -7.20 -10.47
N LEU A 319 -3.61 -7.93 -10.58
CA LEU A 319 -2.31 -7.32 -10.80
C LEU A 319 -2.07 -7.27 -12.31
N VAL A 320 -1.87 -6.07 -12.86
CA VAL A 320 -1.57 -5.87 -14.27
C VAL A 320 -0.14 -5.36 -14.41
N ALA A 321 0.67 -6.05 -15.21
CA ALA A 321 2.00 -5.58 -15.59
C ALA A 321 1.91 -4.83 -16.93
N LEU A 322 2.24 -3.55 -16.92
CA LEU A 322 2.23 -2.68 -18.09
C LEU A 322 3.65 -2.36 -18.53
N ARG A 323 3.86 -2.16 -19.82
CA ARG A 323 5.06 -1.49 -20.34
C ARG A 323 5.07 -0.04 -19.86
N GLY A 324 6.08 0.37 -19.09
CA GLY A 324 6.20 1.75 -18.59
C GLY A 324 6.23 2.79 -19.70
N SER A 325 6.92 2.48 -20.79
CA SER A 325 7.06 3.36 -21.95
C SER A 325 5.81 3.53 -22.81
N THR A 326 4.83 2.61 -22.76
CA THR A 326 3.68 2.62 -23.70
C THR A 326 2.32 2.35 -23.10
N GLY A 327 2.23 1.91 -21.84
CA GLY A 327 0.97 1.51 -21.21
C GLY A 327 0.41 0.18 -21.69
N LYS A 328 1.09 -0.54 -22.59
CA LYS A 328 0.61 -1.83 -23.11
C LYS A 328 0.68 -2.92 -22.04
N VAL A 329 -0.39 -3.70 -21.91
CA VAL A 329 -0.44 -4.89 -21.06
C VAL A 329 0.58 -5.92 -21.53
N VAL A 330 1.45 -6.37 -20.62
CA VAL A 330 2.40 -7.48 -20.84
C VAL A 330 1.80 -8.78 -20.34
N TRP A 331 1.28 -8.77 -19.13
CA TRP A 331 0.53 -9.87 -18.52
C TRP A 331 -0.39 -9.32 -17.43
N HIS A 332 -1.36 -10.11 -17.00
CA HIS A 332 -2.18 -9.80 -15.84
C HIS A 332 -2.54 -11.08 -15.07
N PHE A 333 -2.85 -10.94 -13.79
CA PHE A 333 -3.35 -12.02 -12.93
C PHE A 333 -4.52 -11.51 -12.09
N GLN A 334 -5.70 -12.11 -12.23
CA GLN A 334 -6.90 -11.72 -11.51
C GLN A 334 -7.01 -12.47 -10.19
N THR A 335 -7.23 -11.75 -9.08
CA THR A 335 -7.34 -12.31 -7.72
C THR A 335 -8.78 -12.54 -7.27
N VAL A 336 -9.75 -11.89 -7.93
CA VAL A 336 -11.19 -12.09 -7.72
C VAL A 336 -11.90 -12.00 -9.05
N HIS A 337 -12.68 -13.03 -9.39
CA HIS A 337 -13.59 -13.01 -10.53
C HIS A 337 -14.90 -12.34 -10.12
N HIS A 338 -15.39 -11.40 -10.93
CA HIS A 338 -16.70 -10.76 -10.72
C HIS A 338 -16.91 -10.27 -9.28
N ASP A 339 -16.04 -9.35 -8.82
CA ASP A 339 -16.09 -8.91 -7.43
C ASP A 339 -17.38 -8.15 -7.11
N VAL A 340 -18.07 -8.55 -6.04
CA VAL A 340 -19.22 -7.87 -5.44
C VAL A 340 -19.04 -7.72 -3.92
N TRP A 341 -17.78 -7.67 -3.48
CA TRP A 341 -17.39 -7.65 -2.09
C TRP A 341 -16.37 -6.56 -1.74
N ASN A 342 -16.06 -5.63 -2.66
CA ASN A 342 -15.01 -4.62 -2.47
C ASN A 342 -13.67 -5.24 -2.02
N ARG A 343 -13.27 -6.35 -2.65
CA ARG A 343 -12.03 -7.10 -2.39
C ARG A 343 -10.90 -6.51 -3.24
N ASP A 344 -10.69 -5.22 -3.09
CA ASP A 344 -9.56 -4.51 -3.69
C ASP A 344 -8.23 -5.13 -3.28
N THR A 345 -7.21 -4.91 -4.11
CA THR A 345 -5.82 -5.22 -3.78
C THR A 345 -5.06 -3.91 -3.54
N PRO A 346 -5.18 -3.28 -2.35
CA PRO A 346 -4.66 -1.93 -2.16
C PRO A 346 -3.17 -1.88 -1.77
N ALA A 347 -2.59 -3.02 -1.38
CA ALA A 347 -1.20 -3.11 -1.00
C ALA A 347 -0.30 -2.87 -2.22
N GLN A 348 0.82 -2.17 -2.00
CA GLN A 348 1.87 -2.06 -3.01
C GLN A 348 2.33 -3.47 -3.44
N PRO A 349 2.34 -3.81 -4.74
CA PRO A 349 2.87 -5.10 -5.21
C PRO A 349 4.37 -5.16 -4.88
N MET A 350 4.82 -6.16 -4.12
CA MET A 350 6.21 -6.19 -3.67
C MET A 350 7.08 -6.95 -4.67
N LEU A 351 8.01 -6.26 -5.32
CA LEU A 351 9.00 -6.86 -6.22
C LEU A 351 10.17 -7.34 -5.38
N VAL A 352 10.28 -8.66 -5.23
CA VAL A 352 11.27 -9.29 -4.37
C VAL A 352 12.04 -10.35 -5.14
N ASP A 353 13.20 -10.72 -4.64
CA ASP A 353 13.97 -11.82 -5.20
C ASP A 353 14.07 -12.94 -4.17
N ILE A 354 13.36 -14.03 -4.45
CA ILE A 354 13.32 -15.21 -3.57
C ILE A 354 14.55 -16.07 -3.87
N ARG A 355 15.35 -16.36 -2.84
CA ARG A 355 16.51 -17.24 -2.92
C ARG A 355 16.10 -18.67 -2.58
N LYS A 356 16.10 -19.56 -3.55
CA LYS A 356 15.69 -20.97 -3.37
C LYS A 356 16.58 -21.89 -4.19
N ASP A 357 17.09 -22.95 -3.59
CA ASP A 357 17.93 -23.97 -4.24
C ASP A 357 19.13 -23.37 -5.02
N GLY A 358 19.79 -22.36 -4.44
CA GLY A 358 20.91 -21.64 -5.05
C GLY A 358 20.53 -20.72 -6.21
N ARG A 359 19.23 -20.56 -6.52
CA ARG A 359 18.72 -19.68 -7.57
C ARG A 359 18.04 -18.44 -6.98
N ARG A 360 18.15 -17.33 -7.71
CA ARG A 360 17.40 -16.09 -7.46
C ARG A 360 16.19 -16.07 -8.37
N ILE A 361 14.99 -16.06 -7.80
CA ILE A 361 13.73 -16.06 -8.54
C ILE A 361 13.12 -14.66 -8.47
N PRO A 362 12.94 -13.95 -9.60
CA PRO A 362 12.33 -12.63 -9.61
C PRO A 362 10.81 -12.76 -9.40
N ALA A 363 10.36 -12.37 -8.21
CA ALA A 363 8.97 -12.52 -7.79
C ALA A 363 8.27 -11.18 -7.63
N VAL A 364 6.95 -11.21 -7.75
CA VAL A 364 6.03 -10.18 -7.27
C VAL A 364 5.04 -10.81 -6.31
N VAL A 365 4.88 -10.18 -5.13
CA VAL A 365 3.99 -10.63 -4.08
C VAL A 365 2.76 -9.72 -4.06
N ILE A 366 1.58 -10.35 -4.06
CA ILE A 366 0.28 -9.69 -3.98
C ILE A 366 -0.33 -10.02 -2.63
N LEU A 367 -0.55 -8.99 -1.82
CA LEU A 367 -1.22 -9.09 -0.52
C LEU A 367 -2.67 -8.61 -0.68
N THR A 368 -3.63 -9.48 -0.35
CA THR A 368 -5.05 -9.21 -0.59
C THR A 368 -5.87 -9.02 0.70
N ARG A 369 -7.01 -8.33 0.60
CA ARG A 369 -7.99 -8.17 1.69
C ARG A 369 -8.58 -9.49 2.17
N GLN A 370 -8.46 -10.55 1.38
CA GLN A 370 -8.90 -11.91 1.66
C GLN A 370 -7.96 -12.66 2.62
N SER A 371 -6.84 -12.04 2.99
CA SER A 371 -5.75 -12.70 3.73
C SER A 371 -5.09 -13.83 2.94
N LEU A 372 -5.14 -13.74 1.60
CA LEU A 372 -4.43 -14.61 0.68
C LEU A 372 -3.17 -13.89 0.18
N VAL A 373 -2.12 -14.66 -0.06
CA VAL A 373 -0.87 -14.16 -0.64
C VAL A 373 -0.64 -14.88 -1.95
N PHE A 374 -0.63 -14.14 -3.06
CA PHE A 374 -0.23 -14.68 -4.35
C PHE A 374 1.22 -14.31 -4.62
N VAL A 375 2.02 -15.27 -5.05
CA VAL A 375 3.42 -15.06 -5.41
C VAL A 375 3.60 -15.47 -6.86
N LEU A 376 3.90 -14.51 -7.72
CA LEU A 376 4.04 -14.71 -9.16
C LEU A 376 5.49 -14.43 -9.58
N ASN A 377 5.92 -15.05 -10.67
CA ASN A 377 7.11 -14.59 -11.38
C ASN A 377 6.82 -13.22 -11.99
N ARG A 378 7.59 -12.18 -11.63
CA ARG A 378 7.27 -10.80 -12.03
C ARG A 378 7.47 -10.50 -13.52
N GLU A 379 8.18 -11.36 -14.25
CA GLU A 379 8.39 -11.20 -15.70
C GLU A 379 7.22 -11.77 -16.51
N THR A 380 6.56 -12.81 -16.00
CA THR A 380 5.62 -13.63 -16.77
C THR A 380 4.20 -13.67 -16.20
N GLY A 381 4.02 -13.30 -14.93
CA GLY A 381 2.74 -13.43 -14.21
C GLY A 381 2.39 -14.86 -13.79
N VAL A 382 3.27 -15.83 -14.07
CA VAL A 382 3.04 -17.24 -13.72
C VAL A 382 3.18 -17.44 -12.20
N PRO A 383 2.21 -18.08 -11.52
CA PRO A 383 2.33 -18.38 -10.09
C PRO A 383 3.54 -19.25 -9.75
N LEU A 384 4.28 -18.87 -8.70
CA LEU A 384 5.38 -19.67 -8.15
C LEU A 384 4.89 -20.81 -7.26
N PHE A 385 3.69 -20.65 -6.70
CA PHE A 385 2.95 -21.70 -6.01
C PHE A 385 1.68 -22.00 -6.80
N PRO A 386 1.18 -23.25 -6.81
CA PRO A 386 -0.07 -23.58 -7.48
C PRO A 386 -1.22 -22.71 -6.99
N VAL A 387 -2.06 -22.28 -7.92
CA VAL A 387 -3.34 -21.60 -7.66
C VAL A 387 -4.43 -22.50 -8.24
N GLU A 388 -5.46 -22.77 -7.45
CA GLU A 388 -6.60 -23.58 -7.89
C GLU A 388 -7.88 -22.75 -7.93
N GLU A 389 -8.74 -23.07 -8.90
CA GLU A 389 -10.11 -22.55 -8.97
C GLU A 389 -11.00 -23.35 -8.03
N ARG A 390 -11.47 -22.73 -6.94
CA ARG A 390 -12.39 -23.39 -6.00
C ARG A 390 -13.82 -22.94 -6.26
N PRO A 391 -14.80 -23.87 -6.26
CA PRO A 391 -16.21 -23.50 -6.23
C PRO A 391 -16.52 -22.60 -5.03
N VAL A 392 -17.31 -21.56 -5.25
CA VAL A 392 -17.79 -20.65 -4.20
C VAL A 392 -19.32 -20.54 -4.29
N PRO A 393 -20.02 -20.11 -3.23
CA PRO A 393 -21.46 -19.94 -3.30
C PRO A 393 -21.84 -18.87 -4.34
N THR A 394 -22.89 -19.13 -5.12
CA THR A 394 -23.35 -18.25 -6.20
C THR A 394 -24.79 -17.76 -6.04
N ALA A 395 -25.45 -18.10 -4.94
CA ALA A 395 -26.82 -17.71 -4.66
C ALA A 395 -26.85 -16.30 -4.04
N GLY A 396 -26.86 -15.27 -4.88
CA GLY A 396 -27.03 -13.87 -4.47
C GLY A 396 -28.45 -13.35 -4.71
N VAL A 397 -28.62 -12.03 -4.55
CA VAL A 397 -29.86 -11.33 -4.88
C VAL A 397 -30.30 -11.49 -6.34
N ALA A 398 -31.58 -11.24 -6.61
CA ALA A 398 -32.13 -11.31 -7.96
C ALA A 398 -31.41 -10.37 -8.94
N GLY A 399 -31.13 -10.87 -10.15
CA GLY A 399 -30.40 -10.14 -11.18
C GLY A 399 -28.88 -10.21 -11.07
N GLU A 400 -28.35 -10.83 -10.00
CA GLU A 400 -26.91 -11.04 -9.85
C GLU A 400 -26.42 -12.28 -10.60
N LEU A 401 -25.22 -12.21 -11.19
CA LEU A 401 -24.58 -13.30 -11.92
C LEU A 401 -23.15 -13.54 -11.41
N LEU A 402 -23.05 -14.20 -10.26
CA LEU A 402 -21.78 -14.49 -9.60
C LEU A 402 -20.91 -15.51 -10.33
N SER A 403 -19.59 -15.34 -10.23
CA SER A 403 -18.62 -16.34 -10.68
C SER A 403 -18.79 -17.65 -9.93
N LYS A 404 -18.67 -18.77 -10.65
CA LYS A 404 -18.77 -20.13 -10.08
C LYS A 404 -17.54 -20.52 -9.28
N THR A 405 -16.39 -19.95 -9.60
CA THR A 405 -15.11 -20.25 -8.94
C THR A 405 -14.34 -18.98 -8.61
N GLN A 406 -13.39 -19.12 -7.69
CA GLN A 406 -12.42 -18.08 -7.35
C GLN A 406 -11.01 -18.71 -7.25
N PRO A 407 -9.95 -17.92 -7.53
CA PRO A 407 -8.58 -18.40 -7.44
C PRO A 407 -8.11 -18.43 -5.98
N PHE A 408 -7.56 -19.56 -5.55
CA PHE A 408 -6.94 -19.72 -4.23
C PHE A 408 -5.50 -20.20 -4.36
N PRO A 409 -4.51 -19.48 -3.78
CA PRO A 409 -3.15 -19.99 -3.71
C PRO A 409 -3.10 -21.16 -2.73
N LEU A 410 -2.40 -22.23 -3.09
CA LEU A 410 -2.15 -23.35 -2.18
C LEU A 410 -1.07 -23.03 -1.15
N LYS A 411 -0.16 -22.10 -1.50
CA LYS A 411 0.92 -21.64 -0.64
C LYS A 411 1.21 -20.14 -0.83
N PRO A 412 1.50 -19.41 0.26
CA PRO A 412 1.24 -19.81 1.64
C PRO A 412 -0.26 -20.07 1.89
N PRO A 413 -0.63 -20.85 2.92
CA PRO A 413 -2.04 -20.97 3.30
C PRO A 413 -2.61 -19.58 3.67
N PRO A 414 -3.94 -19.41 3.72
CA PRO A 414 -4.55 -18.17 4.21
C PRO A 414 -3.95 -17.75 5.55
N LEU A 415 -3.57 -16.49 5.69
CA LEU A 415 -2.84 -15.99 6.87
C LEU A 415 -3.71 -15.85 8.12
N MET A 416 -5.02 -16.03 7.97
CA MET A 416 -6.01 -16.10 9.05
C MET A 416 -7.14 -17.03 8.65
N LYS A 417 -8.03 -17.31 9.60
CA LYS A 417 -9.30 -17.99 9.32
C LYS A 417 -10.14 -17.14 8.35
N THR A 418 -10.61 -17.74 7.26
CA THR A 418 -11.40 -17.06 6.21
C THR A 418 -12.88 -17.47 6.20
N GLN A 419 -13.29 -18.27 7.18
CA GLN A 419 -14.66 -18.73 7.35
C GLN A 419 -15.19 -18.25 8.70
N LEU A 420 -16.48 -17.96 8.80
CA LEU A 420 -17.11 -17.54 10.05
C LEU A 420 -18.53 -18.09 10.13
N GLY A 421 -18.84 -18.85 11.19
CA GLY A 421 -20.18 -19.35 11.47
C GLY A 421 -20.64 -19.06 12.91
N PRO A 422 -21.89 -19.40 13.26
CA PRO A 422 -22.44 -19.13 14.59
C PRO A 422 -21.64 -19.77 15.74
N ASP A 423 -20.98 -20.89 15.48
CA ASP A 423 -20.13 -21.59 16.46
C ASP A 423 -18.81 -20.86 16.75
N ASP A 424 -18.41 -19.95 15.86
CA ASP A 424 -17.25 -19.08 16.03
C ASP A 424 -17.57 -17.80 16.81
N ALA A 425 -18.84 -17.61 17.17
CA ALA A 425 -19.28 -16.45 17.93
C ALA A 425 -18.50 -16.35 19.24
N TRP A 426 -17.97 -15.16 19.47
CA TRP A 426 -17.26 -14.80 20.68
C TRP A 426 -17.92 -13.58 21.32
N GLY A 427 -17.85 -13.53 22.65
CA GLY A 427 -18.26 -12.37 23.44
C GLY A 427 -17.63 -12.42 24.82
N LEU A 428 -17.54 -11.27 25.49
CA LEU A 428 -16.91 -11.19 26.81
C LEU A 428 -17.69 -11.96 27.90
N THR A 429 -19.00 -12.11 27.69
CA THR A 429 -19.91 -12.87 28.55
C THR A 429 -20.72 -13.85 27.70
N PHE A 430 -21.36 -14.84 28.33
CA PHE A 430 -22.23 -15.77 27.60
C PHE A 430 -23.42 -15.06 26.92
N TRP A 431 -23.92 -13.96 27.48
CA TRP A 431 -24.97 -13.15 26.85
C TRP A 431 -24.48 -12.46 25.58
N ASP A 432 -23.28 -11.86 25.65
CA ASP A 432 -22.61 -11.20 24.53
C ASP A 432 -22.33 -12.22 23.42
N GLN A 433 -21.79 -13.40 23.80
CA GLN A 433 -21.51 -14.50 22.89
C GLN A 433 -22.79 -15.04 22.23
N ASN A 434 -23.86 -15.25 22.99
CA ASN A 434 -25.13 -15.72 22.45
C ASN A 434 -25.75 -14.69 21.50
N ARG A 435 -25.64 -13.39 21.82
CA ARG A 435 -26.11 -12.34 20.91
C ARG A 435 -25.30 -12.32 19.61
N CYS A 436 -23.98 -12.43 19.71
CA CYS A 436 -23.11 -12.57 18.53
C CYS A 436 -23.46 -13.81 17.69
N ARG A 437 -23.76 -14.94 18.34
CA ARG A 437 -24.22 -16.16 17.67
C ARG A 437 -25.53 -15.93 16.91
N GLU A 438 -26.50 -15.25 17.51
CA GLU A 438 -27.75 -14.88 16.84
C GLU A 438 -27.52 -13.96 15.65
N LEU A 439 -26.65 -12.94 15.80
CA LEU A 439 -26.30 -12.03 14.69
C LEU A 439 -25.69 -12.79 13.52
N ILE A 440 -24.78 -13.73 13.81
CA ILE A 440 -24.15 -14.56 12.76
C ILE A 440 -25.15 -15.51 12.12
N ALA A 441 -25.98 -16.18 12.92
CA ALA A 441 -26.99 -17.10 12.42
C ALA A 441 -28.10 -16.41 11.60
N GLY A 442 -28.37 -15.13 11.88
CA GLY A 442 -29.40 -14.35 11.21
C GLY A 442 -29.03 -13.82 9.82
N ALA A 443 -27.78 -13.98 9.39
CA ALA A 443 -27.26 -13.48 8.12
C ALA A 443 -26.59 -14.60 7.30
N GLY A 444 -26.42 -14.40 5.99
CA GLY A 444 -25.53 -15.23 5.19
C GLY A 444 -24.12 -15.24 5.77
N HIS A 445 -23.50 -16.41 5.90
CA HIS A 445 -22.19 -16.57 6.53
C HIS A 445 -21.47 -17.81 5.99
N GLY A 446 -20.27 -18.09 6.50
CA GLY A 446 -19.53 -19.30 6.20
C GLY A 446 -18.31 -19.05 5.32
N ASP A 447 -18.48 -18.54 4.11
CA ASP A 447 -17.41 -18.44 3.12
C ASP A 447 -16.88 -17.01 2.89
N LEU A 448 -15.60 -16.92 2.48
CA LEU A 448 -14.92 -15.67 2.12
C LEU A 448 -15.68 -14.86 1.03
N TYR A 449 -16.39 -15.58 0.17
CA TYR A 449 -17.20 -15.10 -0.96
C TYR A 449 -18.69 -15.35 -0.72
N THR A 450 -19.16 -15.28 0.54
CA THR A 450 -20.59 -15.30 0.86
C THR A 450 -21.32 -14.23 0.04
N PRO A 451 -22.28 -14.58 -0.83
CA PRO A 451 -22.96 -13.65 -1.72
C PRO A 451 -23.63 -12.47 -1.01
N PRO A 452 -23.64 -11.27 -1.61
CA PRO A 452 -24.53 -10.19 -1.20
C PRO A 452 -26.01 -10.63 -1.26
N ASP A 453 -26.75 -10.27 -0.22
CA ASP A 453 -28.14 -10.72 0.01
C ASP A 453 -28.99 -9.56 0.56
N ASP A 454 -30.30 -9.58 0.28
CA ASP A 454 -31.30 -8.65 0.80
C ASP A 454 -31.78 -9.01 2.22
N LYS A 455 -31.38 -10.18 2.73
CA LYS A 455 -31.51 -10.61 4.13
C LYS A 455 -30.28 -10.30 4.98
N GLY A 456 -29.20 -9.84 4.34
CA GLY A 456 -27.93 -9.52 4.96
C GLY A 456 -26.93 -10.67 4.95
N TRP A 457 -25.64 -10.31 4.96
CA TRP A 457 -24.53 -11.25 4.97
C TRP A 457 -23.36 -10.73 5.81
N ILE A 458 -22.49 -11.65 6.19
CA ILE A 458 -21.28 -11.36 6.95
C ILE A 458 -20.07 -11.56 6.07
N MET A 459 -19.23 -10.52 6.03
CA MET A 459 -17.91 -10.60 5.44
C MET A 459 -16.85 -10.79 6.52
N PHE A 460 -16.05 -11.84 6.37
CA PHE A 460 -14.90 -12.11 7.24
C PHE A 460 -13.68 -12.59 6.45
N PRO A 461 -12.54 -11.85 6.47
CA PRO A 461 -12.42 -10.50 7.01
C PRO A 461 -13.36 -9.50 6.30
N GLY A 462 -13.74 -8.41 6.97
CA GLY A 462 -14.55 -7.35 6.35
C GLY A 462 -13.81 -6.58 5.25
N PRO A 463 -14.47 -5.64 4.54
CA PRO A 463 -13.85 -4.83 3.49
C PRO A 463 -12.55 -4.14 3.89
N ALA A 464 -12.43 -3.63 5.12
CA ALA A 464 -11.19 -3.00 5.60
C ALA A 464 -10.15 -4.00 6.18
N GLY A 465 -10.52 -5.28 6.30
CA GLY A 465 -9.72 -6.33 6.92
C GLY A 465 -8.76 -7.05 5.97
N GLY A 466 -8.12 -8.10 6.48
CA GLY A 466 -6.98 -8.77 5.84
C GLY A 466 -5.77 -7.86 5.76
N MET A 467 -4.98 -7.99 4.70
CA MET A 467 -3.85 -7.10 4.41
C MET A 467 -4.36 -5.94 3.56
N ASN A 468 -4.18 -4.71 4.06
CA ASN A 468 -4.68 -3.49 3.43
C ASN A 468 -3.51 -2.67 2.84
N TRP A 469 -3.73 -1.39 2.54
CA TRP A 469 -2.80 -0.52 1.81
C TRP A 469 -1.38 -0.42 2.42
N GLY A 470 -1.23 -0.65 3.73
CA GLY A 470 0.06 -0.69 4.40
C GLY A 470 1.00 -1.79 3.91
N GLY A 471 0.46 -2.87 3.34
CA GLY A 471 1.22 -3.96 2.72
C GLY A 471 2.08 -4.75 3.71
N GLY A 472 3.27 -5.14 3.26
CA GLY A 472 4.24 -5.92 4.03
C GLY A 472 5.66 -5.46 3.77
N ALA A 473 6.61 -6.09 4.45
CA ALA A 473 8.04 -5.86 4.31
C ALA A 473 8.77 -7.19 4.14
N PHE A 474 9.84 -7.22 3.37
CA PHE A 474 10.53 -8.45 2.98
C PHE A 474 12.00 -8.45 3.42
N ASP A 475 12.42 -9.43 4.21
CA ASP A 475 13.82 -9.67 4.52
C ASP A 475 14.46 -10.61 3.46
N PRO A 476 15.34 -10.08 2.59
CA PRO A 476 15.98 -10.87 1.54
C PRO A 476 17.04 -11.86 2.08
N LYS A 477 17.49 -11.72 3.33
CA LYS A 477 18.43 -12.69 3.94
C LYS A 477 17.69 -13.98 4.30
N GLN A 478 16.47 -13.87 4.79
CA GLN A 478 15.68 -15.00 5.30
C GLN A 478 14.57 -15.47 4.34
N ASN A 479 14.34 -14.76 3.23
CA ASN A 479 13.13 -14.89 2.39
C ASN A 479 11.83 -14.67 3.18
N LEU A 480 11.88 -13.82 4.20
CA LEU A 480 10.77 -13.66 5.13
C LEU A 480 9.93 -12.44 4.75
N LEU A 481 8.68 -12.66 4.36
CA LEU A 481 7.66 -11.63 4.33
C LEU A 481 7.12 -11.42 5.75
N VAL A 482 7.05 -10.16 6.18
CA VAL A 482 6.36 -9.76 7.42
C VAL A 482 5.23 -8.81 7.06
N THR A 483 4.00 -9.11 7.48
CA THR A 483 2.82 -8.29 7.21
C THR A 483 1.84 -8.31 8.37
N ASN A 484 1.08 -7.23 8.53
CA ASN A 484 0.01 -7.12 9.51
C ASN A 484 -1.35 -7.30 8.83
N LEU A 485 -2.30 -7.87 9.56
CA LEU A 485 -3.67 -8.05 9.08
C LEU A 485 -4.71 -7.84 10.18
N ALA A 486 -5.89 -7.35 9.78
CA ALA A 486 -7.06 -7.23 10.65
C ALA A 486 -8.07 -8.36 10.37
N GLN A 487 -8.60 -8.96 11.43
CA GLN A 487 -9.66 -9.96 11.38
C GLN A 487 -10.93 -9.48 12.08
N ILE A 488 -11.48 -8.37 11.58
CA ILE A 488 -12.76 -7.82 12.06
C ILE A 488 -13.82 -8.15 11.01
N GLY A 489 -14.90 -8.81 11.45
CA GLY A 489 -16.06 -9.09 10.61
C GLY A 489 -16.93 -7.87 10.41
N MET A 490 -17.64 -7.83 9.28
CA MET A 490 -18.64 -6.80 8.99
C MET A 490 -19.95 -7.44 8.59
N TYR A 491 -21.04 -6.84 9.06
CA TYR A 491 -22.39 -7.12 8.57
C TYR A 491 -22.72 -6.14 7.45
N LEU A 492 -23.32 -6.64 6.38
CA LEU A 492 -23.78 -5.87 5.24
C LEU A 492 -25.17 -6.34 4.81
N LYS A 493 -25.96 -5.47 4.21
CA LYS A 493 -27.28 -5.80 3.68
C LYS A 493 -27.63 -4.93 2.47
N LEU A 494 -28.15 -5.56 1.42
CA LEU A 494 -28.74 -4.83 0.30
C LEU A 494 -30.18 -4.48 0.64
N LEU A 495 -30.54 -3.22 0.48
CA LEU A 495 -31.90 -2.72 0.68
C LEU A 495 -32.48 -2.27 -0.66
N PRO A 496 -33.77 -2.47 -0.95
CA PRO A 496 -34.41 -1.79 -2.05
C PRO A 496 -34.22 -0.28 -1.93
N ARG A 497 -33.84 0.41 -3.01
CA ARG A 497 -33.61 1.87 -2.97
C ARG A 497 -34.81 2.68 -2.49
N THR A 498 -36.02 2.14 -2.65
CA THR A 498 -37.26 2.75 -2.16
C THR A 498 -37.33 2.84 -0.64
N GLU A 499 -36.49 2.10 0.09
CA GLU A 499 -36.41 2.14 1.55
C GLU A 499 -35.45 3.23 2.06
N VAL A 500 -34.63 3.83 1.19
CA VAL A 500 -33.71 4.91 1.56
C VAL A 500 -34.39 6.26 1.40
N THR A 501 -34.37 7.06 2.47
CA THR A 501 -34.95 8.40 2.44
C THR A 501 -34.03 9.40 1.72
N PRO A 502 -34.57 10.49 1.15
CA PRO A 502 -33.75 11.55 0.56
C PRO A 502 -32.75 12.19 1.53
N ALA A 503 -33.05 12.19 2.84
CA ALA A 503 -32.17 12.72 3.87
C ALA A 503 -30.96 11.81 4.12
N GLU A 504 -31.18 10.48 4.16
CA GLU A 504 -30.09 9.51 4.26
C GLU A 504 -29.19 9.55 3.02
N ASP A 505 -29.78 9.65 1.83
CA ASP A 505 -29.04 9.75 0.58
C ASP A 505 -28.28 11.08 0.41
N ALA A 506 -28.59 12.09 1.21
CA ALA A 506 -27.86 13.35 1.28
C ALA A 506 -26.73 13.35 2.33
N ASP A 507 -26.67 12.36 3.24
CA ASP A 507 -25.60 12.27 4.25
C ASP A 507 -24.24 11.96 3.56
N PRO A 508 -23.17 12.73 3.85
CA PRO A 508 -21.83 12.48 3.31
C PRO A 508 -21.25 11.09 3.62
N ARG A 509 -21.73 10.43 4.68
CA ARG A 509 -21.30 9.12 5.15
C ARG A 509 -22.21 7.99 4.68
N ARG A 510 -23.22 8.27 3.84
CA ARG A 510 -24.14 7.25 3.33
C ARG A 510 -23.41 6.05 2.75
N GLY A 511 -23.90 4.85 3.07
CA GLY A 511 -23.32 3.59 2.64
C GLY A 511 -21.90 3.32 3.16
N THR A 512 -21.40 4.08 4.13
CA THR A 512 -20.13 3.79 4.84
C THR A 512 -20.43 3.02 6.15
N PRO A 513 -19.42 2.37 6.78
CA PRO A 513 -19.64 1.57 7.99
C PRO A 513 -20.15 2.34 9.22
N THR A 514 -20.10 3.67 9.20
CA THR A 514 -20.49 4.56 10.31
C THR A 514 -21.61 5.53 9.94
N GLY A 515 -22.15 5.43 8.71
CA GLY A 515 -23.23 6.29 8.23
C GLY A 515 -24.54 5.53 8.00
N PRO A 516 -25.59 6.23 7.53
CA PRO A 516 -26.85 5.60 7.16
C PRO A 516 -26.70 4.74 5.89
N PRO A 517 -27.72 3.95 5.51
CA PRO A 517 -27.75 3.30 4.21
C PRO A 517 -27.60 4.30 3.06
N GLY A 518 -26.98 3.87 1.96
CA GLY A 518 -26.76 4.72 0.78
C GLY A 518 -27.19 4.05 -0.52
N SER A 519 -27.98 4.76 -1.33
CA SER A 519 -28.36 4.31 -2.66
C SER A 519 -27.14 4.06 -3.56
N ILE A 520 -27.17 2.94 -4.26
CA ILE A 520 -26.24 2.62 -5.34
C ILE A 520 -26.89 3.03 -6.66
N GLN A 521 -26.49 4.18 -7.18
CA GLN A 521 -27.02 4.75 -8.42
C GLN A 521 -26.85 3.78 -9.59
N GLY A 522 -27.84 3.71 -10.48
CA GLY A 522 -27.83 2.77 -11.61
C GLY A 522 -28.21 1.32 -11.26
N THR A 523 -28.57 1.03 -10.01
CA THR A 523 -29.03 -0.29 -9.55
C THR A 523 -30.37 -0.16 -8.80
N PRO A 524 -31.08 -1.26 -8.50
CA PRO A 524 -32.26 -1.23 -7.63
C PRO A 524 -31.91 -1.23 -6.12
N TRP A 525 -30.62 -1.25 -5.78
CA TRP A 525 -30.14 -1.50 -4.42
C TRP A 525 -29.50 -0.28 -3.74
N ALA A 526 -29.59 -0.27 -2.42
CA ALA A 526 -28.81 0.52 -1.50
C ALA A 526 -28.00 -0.41 -0.60
N ILE A 527 -26.92 0.11 0.00
CA ILE A 527 -26.07 -0.65 0.90
C ILE A 527 -26.18 -0.13 2.33
N GLU A 528 -26.44 -1.03 3.27
CA GLU A 528 -26.22 -0.86 4.69
C GLU A 528 -24.99 -1.68 5.11
N GLN A 529 -24.12 -1.12 5.96
CA GLN A 529 -22.99 -1.87 6.51
C GLN A 529 -22.52 -1.34 7.85
N HIS A 530 -22.04 -2.22 8.72
CA HIS A 530 -21.42 -1.87 10.01
C HIS A 530 -20.49 -2.99 10.51
N ALA A 531 -19.61 -2.65 11.46
CA ALA A 531 -18.76 -3.65 12.11
C ALA A 531 -19.62 -4.68 12.86
N LEU A 532 -19.25 -5.97 12.76
CA LEU A 532 -19.96 -7.05 13.45
C LEU A 532 -19.55 -7.06 14.94
N LEU A 533 -20.27 -6.29 15.74
CA LEU A 533 -20.01 -6.08 17.16
C LEU A 533 -21.14 -6.63 18.04
N GLY A 534 -20.79 -7.19 19.19
CA GLY A 534 -21.75 -7.59 20.22
C GLY A 534 -22.23 -6.39 21.05
N PRO A 535 -23.20 -6.60 21.96
CA PRO A 535 -23.67 -5.57 22.91
C PRO A 535 -22.57 -4.85 23.69
N SER A 536 -21.43 -5.49 23.94
CA SER A 536 -20.27 -4.90 24.61
C SER A 536 -19.48 -3.89 23.75
N GLY A 537 -19.80 -3.79 22.46
CA GLY A 537 -19.03 -3.04 21.46
C GLY A 537 -17.76 -3.76 20.99
N LEU A 538 -17.52 -5.00 21.43
CA LEU A 538 -16.40 -5.82 20.97
C LEU A 538 -16.78 -6.64 19.73
N PRO A 539 -15.83 -6.95 18.83
CA PRO A 539 -16.10 -7.82 17.70
C PRO A 539 -16.63 -9.19 18.10
N CYS A 540 -17.59 -9.71 17.33
CA CYS A 540 -18.21 -11.02 17.56
C CYS A 540 -17.32 -12.23 17.22
N THR A 541 -16.02 -11.99 16.96
CA THR A 541 -15.03 -13.01 16.62
C THR A 541 -13.99 -13.08 17.73
N SER A 542 -13.38 -14.25 17.94
CA SER A 542 -12.37 -14.40 19.00
C SER A 542 -11.12 -13.55 18.71
N PRO A 543 -10.55 -12.85 19.70
CA PRO A 543 -9.27 -12.18 19.54
C PRO A 543 -8.13 -13.20 19.28
N PRO A 544 -7.01 -12.77 18.66
CA PRO A 544 -6.62 -11.38 18.42
C PRO A 544 -7.21 -10.79 17.12
N TRP A 545 -7.86 -9.63 17.16
CA TRP A 545 -8.45 -8.96 15.99
C TRP A 545 -7.45 -8.35 15.02
N SER A 546 -6.18 -8.29 15.41
CA SER A 546 -5.08 -8.00 14.50
C SER A 546 -3.86 -8.81 14.85
N THR A 547 -3.13 -9.23 13.82
CA THR A 547 -1.91 -10.03 13.96
C THR A 547 -0.79 -9.47 13.11
N LEU A 548 0.44 -9.79 13.51
CA LEU A 548 1.64 -9.66 12.70
C LEU A 548 2.07 -11.08 12.33
N VAL A 549 2.33 -11.32 11.05
CA VAL A 549 2.59 -12.65 10.50
C VAL A 549 3.91 -12.64 9.73
N GLY A 550 4.76 -13.63 10.01
CA GLY A 550 5.97 -13.93 9.26
C GLY A 550 5.77 -15.12 8.35
N VAL A 551 6.07 -14.98 7.05
CA VAL A 551 5.88 -16.00 6.02
C VAL A 551 7.18 -16.24 5.27
N ASP A 552 7.65 -17.47 5.26
CA ASP A 552 8.75 -17.90 4.40
C ASP A 552 8.26 -18.01 2.96
N LEU A 553 8.70 -17.12 2.08
CA LEU A 553 8.28 -17.11 0.68
C LEU A 553 8.98 -18.16 -0.19
N ALA A 554 10.09 -18.76 0.28
CA ALA A 554 10.73 -19.86 -0.44
C ALA A 554 9.99 -21.19 -0.19
N ALA A 555 9.56 -21.42 1.05
CA ALA A 555 8.78 -22.59 1.46
C ALA A 555 7.27 -22.43 1.20
N GLY A 556 6.77 -21.19 1.23
CA GLY A 556 5.35 -20.86 1.21
C GLY A 556 4.67 -21.28 2.52
N GLU A 557 5.29 -20.96 3.66
CA GLU A 557 4.85 -21.43 4.98
C GLU A 557 4.87 -20.29 6.00
N ILE A 558 3.87 -20.28 6.89
CA ILE A 558 3.82 -19.32 8.00
C ILE A 558 4.86 -19.77 9.04
N ARG A 559 5.83 -18.90 9.34
CA ARG A 559 6.85 -19.16 10.37
C ARG A 559 6.36 -18.82 11.76
N TRP A 560 5.66 -17.69 11.88
CA TRP A 560 5.10 -17.23 13.15
C TRP A 560 3.91 -16.31 12.89
N SER A 561 3.03 -16.22 13.88
CA SER A 561 1.91 -15.28 13.92
C SER A 561 1.68 -14.85 15.37
N VAL A 562 1.66 -13.55 15.61
CA VAL A 562 1.55 -12.96 16.95
C VAL A 562 0.46 -11.89 17.00
N PRO A 563 -0.24 -11.70 18.13
CA PRO A 563 -1.15 -10.57 18.29
C PRO A 563 -0.45 -9.22 18.08
N LEU A 564 -1.10 -8.31 17.36
CA LEU A 564 -0.57 -6.98 17.09
C LEU A 564 -1.48 -5.93 17.72
N GLY A 565 -0.99 -5.21 18.73
CA GLY A 565 -1.73 -4.15 19.40
C GLY A 565 -2.53 -4.60 20.62
N THR A 566 -3.02 -3.61 21.36
CA THR A 566 -3.93 -3.79 22.50
C THR A 566 -5.31 -3.23 22.15
N ILE A 567 -6.34 -3.75 22.81
CA ILE A 567 -7.70 -3.19 22.70
C ILE A 567 -7.72 -1.83 23.41
N SER A 568 -8.11 -0.74 22.74
CA SER A 568 -7.93 0.59 23.37
C SER A 568 -8.99 1.67 23.12
N THR A 569 -9.93 1.59 22.17
CA THR A 569 -10.71 2.82 21.84
C THR A 569 -12.18 2.67 21.47
N ARG A 570 -12.73 1.46 21.30
CA ARG A 570 -14.09 1.31 20.74
C ARG A 570 -15.12 0.56 21.60
N THR A 571 -14.80 0.30 22.86
CA THR A 571 -15.76 -0.28 23.81
C THR A 571 -16.04 0.70 24.95
N SER A 572 -17.29 0.74 25.42
CA SER A 572 -17.68 1.47 26.64
C SER A 572 -17.08 0.84 27.90
N LEU A 573 -16.51 -0.36 27.80
CA LEU A 573 -15.89 -1.10 28.89
C LEU A 573 -14.45 -0.65 29.13
N ARG A 574 -14.11 -0.39 30.39
CA ARG A 574 -12.73 -0.17 30.81
C ARG A 574 -12.05 -1.53 30.97
N LEU A 575 -11.47 -2.05 29.89
CA LEU A 575 -10.73 -3.30 29.89
C LEU A 575 -9.25 -3.07 30.23
N PRO A 576 -8.59 -4.02 30.90
CA PRO A 576 -7.13 -4.09 30.92
C PRO A 576 -6.56 -4.10 29.48
N PRO A 577 -5.31 -3.67 29.27
CA PRO A 577 -4.69 -3.57 27.95
C PRO A 577 -4.30 -4.96 27.39
N PHE A 578 -5.29 -5.83 27.20
CA PHE A 578 -5.10 -7.15 26.63
C PHE A 578 -4.57 -7.02 25.20
N LYS A 579 -3.62 -7.91 24.85
CA LYS A 579 -3.06 -8.05 23.49
C LYS A 579 -4.07 -8.73 22.56
N TRP A 580 -5.26 -8.14 22.45
CA TRP A 580 -6.34 -8.60 21.58
C TRP A 580 -6.33 -7.89 20.23
N GLY A 581 -5.46 -6.90 20.03
CA GLY A 581 -5.44 -6.13 18.80
C GLY A 581 -6.71 -5.31 18.57
N GLY A 582 -6.89 -4.85 17.33
CA GLY A 582 -8.00 -4.01 16.91
C GLY A 582 -7.93 -3.70 15.41
N ALA A 583 -8.53 -2.59 15.00
CA ALA A 583 -8.36 -2.11 13.63
C ALA A 583 -6.89 -1.74 13.38
N VAL A 584 -6.38 -2.11 12.20
CA VAL A 584 -5.05 -1.71 11.74
C VAL A 584 -5.10 -0.98 10.41
N ALA A 585 -4.28 0.04 10.25
CA ALA A 585 -3.97 0.70 8.99
C ALA A 585 -2.49 1.10 8.97
N GLY A 586 -1.89 1.14 7.78
CA GLY A 586 -0.43 1.14 7.65
C GLY A 586 0.17 -0.26 7.84
N GLY A 587 1.48 -0.37 7.69
CA GLY A 587 2.20 -1.64 7.62
C GLY A 587 3.64 -1.55 8.14
N PRO A 588 4.37 -2.68 8.13
CA PRO A 588 5.70 -2.77 8.73
C PRO A 588 6.82 -2.31 7.81
N ILE A 589 8.01 -2.14 8.40
CA ILE A 589 9.31 -2.20 7.70
C ILE A 589 10.20 -3.25 8.38
N VAL A 590 11.20 -3.77 7.67
CA VAL A 590 12.23 -4.66 8.23
C VAL A 590 13.62 -4.07 8.03
N THR A 591 14.56 -4.37 8.94
CA THR A 591 15.94 -3.89 8.84
C THR A 591 16.95 -5.03 8.95
N ALA A 592 18.17 -4.80 8.42
CA ALA A 592 19.30 -5.72 8.57
C ALA A 592 19.70 -5.97 10.04
N GLY A 593 19.26 -5.12 10.97
CA GLY A 593 19.41 -5.31 12.42
C GLY A 593 18.54 -6.44 13.00
N GLY A 594 17.74 -7.11 12.17
CA GLY A 594 16.86 -8.21 12.57
C GLY A 594 15.61 -7.74 13.32
N ILE A 595 15.15 -6.52 13.03
CA ILE A 595 13.96 -5.96 13.66
C ILE A 595 12.89 -5.55 12.64
N THR A 596 11.64 -5.76 13.01
CA THR A 596 10.45 -5.29 12.30
C THR A 596 9.84 -4.13 13.08
N LEU A 597 9.61 -3.00 12.42
CA LEU A 597 8.99 -1.81 13.03
C LEU A 597 7.58 -1.62 12.47
N VAL A 598 6.60 -1.40 13.34
CA VAL A 598 5.18 -1.21 12.94
C VAL A 598 4.43 -0.31 13.93
N GLY A 599 3.67 0.65 13.40
CA GLY A 599 2.85 1.60 14.17
C GLY A 599 1.33 1.41 14.02
N SER A 600 0.92 0.44 13.19
CA SER A 600 -0.37 0.38 12.49
C SER A 600 -1.63 0.24 13.34
N THR A 601 -1.54 0.29 14.67
CA THR A 601 -2.60 -0.12 15.59
C THR A 601 -3.32 1.08 16.20
N ALA A 602 -4.62 0.90 16.45
CA ALA A 602 -5.48 1.92 17.07
C ALA A 602 -5.08 2.33 18.50
N ASP A 603 -4.13 1.63 19.15
CA ASP A 603 -3.65 1.96 20.50
C ASP A 603 -2.46 2.92 20.52
N ALA A 604 -2.19 3.61 19.40
CA ALA A 604 -1.24 4.70 19.29
C ALA A 604 0.15 4.33 19.80
N LYS A 605 0.73 3.24 19.29
CA LYS A 605 2.09 2.80 19.64
C LYS A 605 2.92 2.44 18.43
N LEU A 606 4.16 2.91 18.41
CA LEU A 606 5.21 2.34 17.57
C LEU A 606 5.83 1.15 18.31
N ARG A 607 6.04 0.05 17.59
CA ARG A 607 6.63 -1.19 18.13
C ARG A 607 7.80 -1.66 17.31
N ALA A 608 8.72 -2.34 17.97
CA ALA A 608 9.75 -3.16 17.36
C ALA A 608 9.56 -4.62 17.76
N PHE A 609 9.61 -5.51 16.78
CA PHE A 609 9.58 -6.94 16.94
C PHE A 609 10.90 -7.53 16.45
N ASP A 610 11.32 -8.65 17.04
CA ASP A 610 12.33 -9.51 16.45
C ASP A 610 11.77 -10.11 15.15
N THR A 611 12.47 -9.90 14.02
CA THR A 611 11.96 -10.28 12.70
C THR A 611 11.83 -11.79 12.55
N GLU A 612 12.72 -12.57 13.16
CA GLU A 612 12.75 -14.02 12.99
C GLU A 612 11.68 -14.72 13.81
N THR A 613 11.34 -14.18 14.99
CA THR A 613 10.46 -14.84 15.96
C THR A 613 9.10 -14.16 16.16
N GLY A 614 8.95 -12.89 15.75
CA GLY A 614 7.77 -12.08 16.04
C GLY A 614 7.66 -11.66 17.51
N HIS A 615 8.72 -11.80 18.31
CA HIS A 615 8.70 -11.37 19.72
C HIS A 615 8.80 -9.85 19.83
N GLU A 616 7.88 -9.21 20.58
CA GLU A 616 7.92 -7.76 20.81
C GLU A 616 9.15 -7.40 21.69
N LEU A 617 10.05 -6.59 21.15
CA LEU A 617 11.29 -6.17 21.81
C LEU A 617 11.15 -4.82 22.51
N TRP A 618 10.32 -3.95 21.95
CA TRP A 618 10.17 -2.58 22.42
C TRP A 618 8.87 -1.97 21.89
N SER A 619 8.28 -1.07 22.67
CA SER A 619 7.19 -0.22 22.21
C SER A 619 7.18 1.13 22.92
N VAL A 620 6.62 2.14 22.25
CA VAL A 620 6.50 3.50 22.76
C VAL A 620 5.15 4.09 22.36
N ALA A 621 4.55 4.88 23.25
CA ALA A 621 3.32 5.61 22.96
C ALA A 621 3.59 6.75 21.96
N LEU A 622 2.63 6.93 21.06
CA LEU A 622 2.55 8.01 20.08
C LEU A 622 1.42 8.97 20.48
N PRO A 623 1.46 10.24 20.01
CA PRO A 623 0.37 11.18 20.26
C PRO A 623 -0.99 10.73 19.69
N SER A 624 -0.95 9.99 18.58
CA SER A 624 -2.13 9.48 17.86
C SER A 624 -1.76 8.17 17.15
N PRO A 625 -2.73 7.30 16.79
CA PRO A 625 -2.49 6.14 15.95
C PRO A 625 -1.68 6.48 14.70
N ALA A 626 -0.60 5.72 14.50
CA ALA A 626 0.22 5.81 13.29
C ALA A 626 -0.34 4.87 12.23
N HIS A 627 -1.30 5.39 11.47
CA HIS A 627 -1.83 4.66 10.31
C HIS A 627 -0.91 4.75 9.09
N ALA A 628 0.21 5.47 9.16
CA ALA A 628 1.28 5.46 8.16
C ALA A 628 2.26 4.29 8.34
N ASN A 629 3.00 3.97 7.27
CA ASN A 629 4.15 3.07 7.40
C ASN A 629 5.34 3.84 8.01
N PRO A 630 6.04 3.26 9.01
CA PRO A 630 7.30 3.83 9.47
C PRO A 630 8.35 3.77 8.36
N MET A 631 9.41 4.54 8.51
CA MET A 631 10.59 4.46 7.63
C MET A 631 11.86 4.68 8.44
N THR A 632 13.02 4.27 7.90
CA THR A 632 14.31 4.46 8.56
C THR A 632 15.37 4.94 7.59
N TYR A 633 16.28 5.79 8.09
CA TYR A 633 17.42 6.30 7.34
C TYR A 633 18.59 6.57 8.27
N ALA A 634 19.76 6.90 7.71
CA ALA A 634 20.90 7.38 8.46
C ALA A 634 21.39 8.73 7.94
N VAL A 635 21.70 9.64 8.87
CA VAL A 635 22.35 10.91 8.56
C VAL A 635 23.39 11.20 9.64
N ASN A 636 24.54 11.75 9.25
CA ASN A 636 25.64 12.06 10.18
C ASN A 636 26.07 10.86 11.06
N GLY A 637 26.02 9.65 10.50
CA GLY A 637 26.38 8.41 11.20
C GLY A 637 25.35 7.93 12.24
N ARG A 638 24.17 8.53 12.32
CA ARG A 638 23.09 8.16 13.24
C ARG A 638 21.87 7.67 12.47
N GLN A 639 21.35 6.50 12.86
CA GLN A 639 20.14 5.92 12.29
C GLN A 639 18.90 6.46 13.02
N TYR A 640 17.88 6.81 12.24
CA TYR A 640 16.59 7.30 12.71
C TYR A 640 15.46 6.39 12.24
N VAL A 641 14.42 6.28 13.05
CA VAL A 641 13.13 5.68 12.70
C VAL A 641 12.08 6.78 12.78
N VAL A 642 11.33 7.00 11.70
CA VAL A 642 10.33 8.07 11.60
C VAL A 642 8.97 7.49 11.27
N VAL A 643 7.91 8.03 11.89
CA VAL A 643 6.53 7.63 11.61
C VAL A 643 5.59 8.82 11.73
N ALA A 644 4.64 8.93 10.80
CA ALA A 644 3.53 9.87 10.89
C ALA A 644 2.44 9.30 11.81
N ALA A 645 2.05 10.09 12.80
CA ALA A 645 1.13 9.76 13.87
C ALA A 645 0.03 10.81 13.92
N GLY A 646 -0.90 10.75 12.97
CA GLY A 646 -2.00 11.71 12.86
C GLY A 646 -3.39 11.10 12.75
N GLY A 647 -3.54 9.79 12.94
CA GLY A 647 -4.83 9.13 12.82
C GLY A 647 -5.41 9.20 11.41
N ASP A 648 -6.65 8.73 11.28
CA ASP A 648 -7.37 8.64 10.02
C ASP A 648 -8.86 8.76 10.28
N ALA A 649 -9.56 9.57 9.51
CA ALA A 649 -10.99 9.84 9.65
C ALA A 649 -11.90 8.61 9.65
N LEU A 650 -11.48 7.47 9.10
CA LEU A 650 -12.32 6.27 8.99
C LEU A 650 -11.95 5.21 10.02
N VAL A 651 -10.68 5.18 10.39
CA VAL A 651 -10.14 4.17 11.31
C VAL A 651 -10.14 4.69 12.74
N SER A 652 -9.94 6.00 12.95
CA SER A 652 -9.89 6.62 14.28
C SER A 652 -10.25 8.11 14.22
N PRO A 653 -11.51 8.46 13.85
CA PRO A 653 -11.96 9.85 13.70
C PRO A 653 -11.80 10.68 14.99
N GLU A 654 -11.88 10.04 16.15
CA GLU A 654 -11.72 10.64 17.47
C GLU A 654 -10.28 11.08 17.81
N THR A 655 -9.27 10.61 17.08
CA THR A 655 -7.85 10.87 17.38
C THR A 655 -7.09 11.48 16.19
N ILE A 656 -7.74 12.26 15.33
CA ILE A 656 -7.06 12.97 14.23
C ILE A 656 -6.06 13.98 14.81
N ASP A 657 -4.81 13.94 14.35
CA ASP A 657 -3.70 14.79 14.79
C ASP A 657 -2.68 15.00 13.65
N ASP A 658 -1.57 15.70 13.90
CA ASP A 658 -0.66 16.19 12.84
C ASP A 658 0.83 15.90 13.08
N TYR A 659 1.16 14.93 13.93
CA TYR A 659 2.54 14.67 14.36
C TYR A 659 3.35 13.80 13.39
N LEU A 660 4.60 14.18 13.16
CA LEU A 660 5.67 13.34 12.64
C LEU A 660 6.72 13.16 13.76
N VAL A 661 7.04 11.91 14.10
CA VAL A 661 7.91 11.61 15.25
C VAL A 661 9.12 10.80 14.80
N ALA A 662 10.31 11.19 15.25
CA ALA A 662 11.55 10.47 15.00
C ALA A 662 12.15 9.90 16.30
N TYR A 663 12.67 8.69 16.20
CA TYR A 663 13.38 7.98 17.25
C TYR A 663 14.78 7.61 16.79
N ALA A 664 15.75 7.66 17.70
CA ALA A 664 17.11 7.21 17.42
C ALA A 664 17.80 6.79 18.72
N LEU A 665 18.91 6.06 18.61
CA LEU A 665 19.75 5.79 19.78
C LEU A 665 20.34 7.11 20.32
N PRO A 666 20.54 7.25 21.64
CA PRO A 666 21.13 8.45 22.22
C PRO A 666 22.57 8.67 21.75
N ASP A 667 22.98 9.92 21.55
CA ASP A 667 24.34 10.23 21.09
C ASP A 667 25.42 9.72 22.05
N GLU A 668 25.15 9.75 23.36
CA GLU A 668 26.06 9.18 24.37
C GLU A 668 26.25 7.67 24.22
N TYR A 669 25.18 6.95 23.85
CA TYR A 669 25.26 5.52 23.60
C TYR A 669 26.15 5.24 22.38
N LEU A 670 25.95 5.99 21.30
CA LEU A 670 26.73 5.84 20.07
C LEU A 670 28.22 6.18 20.27
N LYS A 671 28.54 7.22 21.05
CA LYS A 671 29.93 7.58 21.39
C LYS A 671 30.68 6.52 22.18
N ARG A 672 29.97 5.68 22.95
CA ARG A 672 30.56 4.61 23.77
C ARG A 672 30.70 3.28 23.04
N GLN A 673 30.12 3.12 21.85
CA GLN A 673 30.31 1.93 21.04
C GLN A 673 31.71 1.95 20.40
N PRO A 674 32.41 0.80 20.30
CA PRO A 674 33.62 0.71 19.51
C PRO A 674 33.30 1.19 18.09
N GLN A 675 33.98 2.22 17.59
CA GLN A 675 33.81 2.62 16.20
C GLN A 675 34.25 1.45 15.32
N ALA A 676 33.31 0.88 14.56
CA ALA A 676 33.62 -0.15 13.59
C ALA A 676 34.51 0.48 12.50
N GLY A 677 35.80 0.14 12.51
CA GLY A 677 36.73 0.47 11.42
C GLY A 677 37.63 1.70 11.67
N ALA A 678 38.60 1.56 12.58
CA ALA A 678 39.92 2.15 12.35
C ALA A 678 40.91 0.98 12.32
N PRO A 679 41.73 0.81 11.26
CA PRO A 679 42.78 -0.21 11.30
C PRO A 679 43.70 0.13 12.46
N ALA A 680 43.95 -0.85 13.32
CA ALA A 680 44.95 -0.73 14.36
C ALA A 680 46.28 -0.37 13.68
N LEU A 681 46.76 0.86 13.89
CA LEU A 681 48.12 1.22 13.56
C LEU A 681 49.01 0.36 14.45
N ASP A 682 49.60 -0.65 13.83
CA ASP A 682 50.63 -1.49 14.42
C ASP A 682 51.79 -0.57 14.82
N SER A 683 51.87 -0.27 16.11
CA SER A 683 52.99 0.47 16.68
C SER A 683 54.09 -0.55 16.93
N GLY A 684 54.98 -0.67 15.93
CA GLY A 684 56.19 -1.47 16.04
C GLY A 684 56.98 -1.12 17.32
N PRO A 685 57.68 -2.09 17.92
CA PRO A 685 58.35 -1.88 19.20
C PRO A 685 59.50 -0.89 19.04
N ALA A 686 59.45 0.19 19.82
CA ALA A 686 60.53 1.14 19.98
C ALA A 686 61.73 0.49 20.65
N SER A 687 62.85 0.43 19.94
CA SER A 687 64.18 0.20 20.52
C SER A 687 64.73 1.51 21.09
N VAL A 688 65.17 1.50 22.35
CA VAL A 688 65.89 2.58 23.03
C VAL A 688 66.94 1.96 23.96
N PRO A 689 68.08 2.63 24.20
CA PRO A 689 69.24 2.82 23.32
C PRO A 689 70.28 1.70 23.42
#